data_AF-A0AAF0EET1-F1
#
_entry.id   AF-A0AAF0EET1-F1
#
_cell.length_a   1.000
_cell.length_b   1.000
_cell.length_c   1.000
_cell.angle_alpha   90.00
_cell.angle_beta   90.00
_cell.angle_gamma   90.00
#
_symmetry.space_group_name_H-M   'P 1'
#
loop_
_entity.id
_entity.type
_entity.pdbx_description
1 polymer ?
#
loop_
_entity_poly.entity_id
_entity_poly.type
_entity_poly.pdbx_seq_one_letter_code
_entity_poly.pdbx_strand_id
1 'polypeptide(L)'
;MDETSSADDAMSAGSSRPAPEATEAAAKRAFLAALPADADHVVTSLASMDDAWWVAAASVAAVRAGTDWLASDALRVLAFASERTSAFDAEVAQALADAKSASSSSSSLLAWIDADPVRLPRVVLRRKLWHMQWLLSIPLAASKTARTPANVARLADQPLLAHAHELCLAGNARGLRAWIGAHATVARCLFSHRFALLHALLTVGGVPPERLLSLRLLPGTHWPVEDRESGAWVDALEAPPLSSPSAAAMWVDHPVLVQALADRGAALPPVSPPSPPVALWDWYAMVMNELESDWGLVDAALALANAGVHLGLQPLSAAAHELAFLHELVYHMDATSWRIQTLRAASAQALVARVAQQPWPPAHVAAALHEQVVPFLQLGTYADAARFRHRSPSAWGVHMSLMVREAVPLARALDLSDAMLARPWLHASDQHRLVLALLATSEAADPLGFQRYTSLLQHVSSPAPAPRAMAPFTAVLGRALALHADDLDATRVCEQATLLSPAQLQQSVEDVHVLVQLAHTLAQLGVAHAPRYYWGDTHAEHAHTTMHALVRHALRARGSERSTLMRMLARLAPFLATNAPAASHGPGALWLGLPTSCVRIFFRELLLAREPVLFNELVSALPSDPACAPVAQQMTARDAEALVLETARAWMDQAPTCDPLHGSLQRAREMLEAAPHTPRVEKELSFLALLARLHEHGAGSALTPQQVRATPRKLDLFARVLALHAEAYRAPHIRALADACSEAPGDDVHVCAMLAEAAAASNDLRAARDQCEQIVKRMPSLSRTEHAAAWDVAWRTCLQLAKHPQWPEPRSRAVLLGHALALAPPAYIPTVLQALTALPPHTAAPLPPRRAERHTLARLLSRTPATSTTPQHRTAQLFDSVAAHHAPQAARVARSLFSHLGGGWWSEERAAPS
;
A
#
# COMPACT_ATOMS: atom_id res chain seq x y z
N MET A 1 -38.98 -93.00 73.76
CA MET A 1 -39.41 -92.34 75.00
C MET A 1 -40.38 -91.25 74.59
N ASP A 2 -41.69 -91.41 74.54
CA ASP A 2 -42.67 -92.46 74.87
C ASP A 2 -43.79 -92.26 73.81
N GLU A 3 -44.33 -93.31 73.16
CA GLU A 3 -45.44 -94.14 73.66
C GLU A 3 -46.58 -93.32 74.29
N THR A 4 -47.86 -93.51 74.04
CA THR A 4 -48.70 -94.33 73.14
C THR A 4 -50.16 -93.91 73.45
N SER A 5 -51.11 -94.29 72.58
CA SER A 5 -52.45 -94.78 72.97
C SER A 5 -53.43 -93.75 73.57
N SER A 6 -54.69 -93.60 73.21
CA SER A 6 -55.75 -94.46 72.59
C SER A 6 -57.03 -93.62 72.71
N ALA A 7 -58.17 -93.88 72.07
CA ALA A 7 -58.64 -94.66 70.94
C ALA A 7 -60.17 -94.38 70.91
N ASP A 8 -60.77 -94.63 69.75
CA ASP A 8 -62.18 -94.97 69.54
C ASP A 8 -63.24 -93.85 69.71
N ASP A 9 -64.25 -93.68 68.86
CA ASP A 9 -64.75 -94.58 67.82
C ASP A 9 -65.71 -93.84 66.85
N ALA A 10 -66.09 -94.56 65.80
CA ALA A 10 -67.24 -94.39 64.90
C ALA A 10 -67.01 -93.75 63.52
N MET A 11 -66.90 -94.67 62.56
CA MET A 11 -67.09 -94.53 61.12
C MET A 11 -68.31 -93.70 60.70
N SER A 12 -68.13 -92.91 59.63
CA SER A 12 -69.15 -92.72 58.60
C SER A 12 -68.48 -92.33 57.28
N ALA A 13 -68.74 -93.13 56.24
CA ALA A 13 -68.29 -92.89 54.88
C ALA A 13 -68.95 -91.64 54.30
N GLY A 14 -68.15 -90.74 53.71
CA GLY A 14 -68.63 -89.52 53.07
C GLY A 14 -67.57 -88.89 52.18
N SER A 15 -67.25 -89.56 51.07
CA SER A 15 -66.50 -88.96 49.97
C SER A 15 -67.40 -87.94 49.25
N SER A 16 -67.30 -86.67 49.63
CA SER A 16 -67.91 -85.55 48.90
C SER A 16 -66.80 -84.67 48.31
N ARG A 17 -66.61 -84.81 46.99
CA ARG A 17 -65.81 -83.92 46.13
C ARG A 17 -66.31 -82.47 46.32
N PRO A 18 -65.48 -81.48 46.70
CA PRO A 18 -65.96 -80.10 46.81
C PRO A 18 -66.22 -79.48 45.42
N ALA A 19 -67.23 -78.64 45.36
CA ALA A 19 -67.67 -77.92 44.16
C ALA A 19 -66.59 -76.97 43.60
N PRO A 20 -66.51 -76.80 42.27
CA PRO A 20 -65.44 -76.04 41.60
C PRO A 20 -65.33 -74.56 42.00
N GLU A 21 -66.42 -73.92 42.45
CA GLU A 21 -66.44 -72.49 42.80
C GLU A 21 -65.69 -72.15 44.10
N ALA A 22 -65.70 -73.07 45.09
CA ALA A 22 -65.01 -72.84 46.37
C ALA A 22 -63.49 -72.96 46.26
N THR A 23 -63.01 -73.80 45.33
CA THR A 23 -61.58 -73.98 45.03
C THR A 23 -61.00 -72.79 44.28
N GLU A 24 -61.77 -72.14 43.40
CA GLU A 24 -61.31 -70.96 42.64
C GLU A 24 -61.16 -69.73 43.54
N ALA A 25 -62.11 -69.47 44.45
CA ALA A 25 -62.02 -68.35 45.39
C ALA A 25 -60.83 -68.48 46.37
N ALA A 26 -60.48 -69.71 46.76
CA ALA A 26 -59.29 -69.99 47.56
C ALA A 26 -58.01 -69.73 46.76
N ALA A 27 -57.95 -70.16 45.49
CA ALA A 27 -56.83 -69.91 44.59
C ALA A 27 -56.61 -68.40 44.33
N LYS A 28 -57.69 -67.63 44.13
CA LYS A 28 -57.66 -66.16 43.98
C LYS A 28 -57.04 -65.46 45.20
N ARG A 29 -57.40 -65.87 46.43
CA ARG A 29 -56.82 -65.31 47.67
C ARG A 29 -55.36 -65.73 47.87
N ALA A 30 -55.03 -66.99 47.58
CA ALA A 30 -53.66 -67.50 47.68
C ALA A 30 -52.71 -66.75 46.75
N PHE A 31 -53.14 -66.46 45.52
CA PHE A 31 -52.36 -65.67 44.56
C PHE A 31 -52.08 -64.25 45.07
N LEU A 32 -53.11 -63.54 45.57
CA LEU A 32 -52.93 -62.17 46.07
C LEU A 32 -52.01 -62.11 47.29
N ALA A 33 -52.01 -63.14 48.14
CA ALA A 33 -51.10 -63.25 49.28
C ALA A 33 -49.66 -63.60 48.88
N ALA A 34 -49.45 -64.18 47.70
CA ALA A 34 -48.14 -64.56 47.17
C ALA A 34 -47.41 -63.43 46.44
N LEU A 35 -48.06 -62.27 46.22
CA LEU A 35 -47.41 -61.11 45.62
C LEU A 35 -46.55 -60.36 46.67
N PRO A 36 -45.31 -59.97 46.35
CA PRO A 36 -44.63 -60.03 45.05
C PRO A 36 -44.05 -61.42 44.70
N ALA A 37 -44.14 -61.83 43.43
CA ALA A 37 -43.63 -63.10 42.91
C ALA A 37 -42.89 -62.93 41.58
N ASP A 38 -42.16 -63.95 41.14
CA ASP A 38 -41.49 -63.98 39.83
C ASP A 38 -42.48 -64.08 38.68
N ALA A 39 -42.14 -63.51 37.52
CA ALA A 39 -43.04 -63.45 36.36
C ALA A 39 -43.51 -64.84 35.87
N ASP A 40 -42.64 -65.86 35.91
CA ASP A 40 -43.00 -67.22 35.52
C ASP A 40 -44.00 -67.86 36.49
N HIS A 41 -43.84 -67.59 37.79
CA HIS A 41 -44.79 -68.03 38.82
C HIS A 41 -46.15 -67.32 38.67
N VAL A 42 -46.14 -66.04 38.28
CA VAL A 42 -47.36 -65.28 38.01
C VAL A 42 -48.11 -65.84 36.79
N VAL A 43 -47.44 -66.05 35.65
CA VAL A 43 -48.10 -66.59 34.45
C VAL A 43 -48.67 -67.99 34.70
N THR A 44 -47.93 -68.87 35.36
CA THR A 44 -48.39 -70.23 35.68
C THR A 44 -49.59 -70.23 36.62
N SER A 45 -49.60 -69.35 37.63
CA SER A 45 -50.73 -69.19 38.54
C SER A 45 -51.98 -68.63 37.83
N LEU A 46 -51.81 -67.63 36.97
CA LEU A 46 -52.91 -67.02 36.21
C LEU A 46 -53.48 -67.96 35.13
N ALA A 47 -52.69 -68.90 34.62
CA ALA A 47 -53.16 -69.92 33.67
C ALA A 47 -54.13 -70.93 34.29
N SER A 48 -54.07 -71.14 35.60
CA SER A 48 -54.94 -72.07 36.33
C SER A 48 -56.35 -71.53 36.65
N MET A 49 -56.63 -70.27 36.29
CA MET A 49 -57.86 -69.57 36.65
C MET A 49 -58.76 -69.36 35.43
N ASP A 50 -60.08 -69.44 35.59
CA ASP A 50 -61.03 -69.37 34.47
C ASP A 50 -61.53 -67.94 34.19
N ASP A 51 -61.70 -67.11 35.23
CA ASP A 51 -62.21 -65.74 35.11
C ASP A 51 -61.20 -64.77 34.46
N ALA A 52 -61.43 -64.45 33.18
CA ALA A 52 -60.55 -63.58 32.38
C ALA A 52 -60.44 -62.14 32.92
N TRP A 53 -61.49 -61.59 33.53
CA TRP A 53 -61.47 -60.20 34.03
C TRP A 53 -60.80 -60.10 35.39
N TRP A 54 -60.93 -61.14 36.22
CA TRP A 54 -60.12 -61.27 37.43
C TRP A 54 -58.64 -61.45 37.09
N VAL A 55 -58.31 -62.30 36.10
CA VAL A 55 -56.93 -62.47 35.61
C VAL A 55 -56.34 -61.15 35.11
N ALA A 56 -57.11 -60.34 34.40
CA ALA A 56 -56.68 -58.99 33.98
C ALA A 56 -56.37 -58.06 35.16
N ALA A 57 -57.24 -58.00 36.18
CA ALA A 57 -57.02 -57.19 37.36
C ALA A 57 -55.81 -57.69 38.20
N ALA A 58 -55.68 -59.02 38.31
CA ALA A 58 -54.59 -59.69 38.99
C ALA A 58 -53.24 -59.45 38.30
N SER A 59 -53.18 -59.45 36.96
CA SER A 59 -51.97 -59.08 36.20
C SER A 59 -51.54 -57.63 36.44
N VAL A 60 -52.48 -56.68 36.50
CA VAL A 60 -52.17 -55.28 36.83
C VAL A 60 -51.63 -55.16 38.26
N ALA A 61 -52.24 -55.89 39.22
CA ALA A 61 -51.77 -55.93 40.60
C ALA A 61 -50.38 -56.57 40.72
N ALA A 62 -50.10 -57.65 39.98
CA ALA A 62 -48.82 -58.34 39.96
C ALA A 62 -47.69 -57.44 39.41
N VAL A 63 -47.92 -56.76 38.27
CA VAL A 63 -46.95 -55.80 37.70
C VAL A 63 -46.73 -54.60 38.63
N ARG A 64 -47.75 -54.17 39.38
CA ARG A 64 -47.61 -53.10 40.37
C ARG A 64 -46.83 -53.55 41.62
N ALA A 65 -46.97 -54.79 42.03
CA ALA A 65 -46.31 -55.35 43.22
C ALA A 65 -44.88 -55.83 42.93
N GLY A 66 -44.57 -56.21 41.69
CA GLY A 66 -43.24 -56.69 41.29
C GLY A 66 -42.18 -55.60 41.43
N THR A 67 -41.21 -55.80 42.32
CA THR A 67 -40.21 -54.76 42.66
C THR A 67 -38.95 -54.79 41.79
N ASP A 68 -38.76 -55.80 40.92
CA ASP A 68 -37.52 -55.96 40.14
C ASP A 68 -37.70 -56.64 38.76
N TRP A 69 -38.88 -56.57 38.16
CA TRP A 69 -39.13 -57.23 36.88
C TRP A 69 -38.42 -56.53 35.71
N LEU A 70 -37.95 -57.32 34.74
CA LEU A 70 -37.58 -56.81 33.42
C LEU A 70 -38.85 -56.32 32.70
N ALA A 71 -38.73 -55.27 31.91
CA ALA A 71 -39.85 -54.74 31.13
C ALA A 71 -40.43 -55.79 30.15
N SER A 72 -39.59 -56.73 29.66
CA SER A 72 -40.03 -57.86 28.83
C SER A 72 -40.90 -58.86 29.59
N ASP A 73 -40.62 -59.07 30.88
CA ASP A 73 -41.36 -60.01 31.73
C ASP A 73 -42.72 -59.44 32.11
N ALA A 74 -42.77 -58.15 32.46
CA ALA A 74 -44.02 -57.45 32.66
C ALA A 74 -44.89 -57.42 31.40
N LEU A 75 -44.28 -57.21 30.23
CA LEU A 75 -44.99 -57.22 28.95
C LEU A 75 -45.60 -58.60 28.67
N ARG A 76 -44.88 -59.68 28.96
CA ARG A 76 -45.35 -61.07 28.83
C ARG A 76 -46.56 -61.38 29.73
N VAL A 77 -46.54 -60.94 30.99
CA VAL A 77 -47.67 -61.10 31.92
C VAL A 77 -48.90 -60.30 31.47
N LEU A 78 -48.71 -59.09 30.96
CA LEU A 78 -49.80 -58.26 30.44
C LEU A 78 -50.37 -58.76 29.11
N ALA A 79 -49.51 -59.31 28.24
CA ALA A 79 -49.93 -59.92 26.97
C ALA A 79 -50.82 -61.14 27.21
N PHE A 80 -50.45 -62.00 28.17
CA PHE A 80 -51.26 -63.14 28.58
C PHE A 80 -52.68 -62.73 29.04
N ALA A 81 -52.79 -61.71 29.89
CA ALA A 81 -54.09 -61.17 30.29
C ALA A 81 -54.86 -60.52 29.13
N SER A 82 -54.13 -59.98 28.14
CA SER A 82 -54.74 -59.28 27.02
C SER A 82 -55.30 -60.20 25.95
N GLU A 83 -54.71 -61.37 25.75
CA GLU A 83 -55.24 -62.40 24.87
C GLU A 83 -56.57 -62.94 25.40
N ARG A 84 -56.67 -63.18 26.71
CA ARG A 84 -57.90 -63.70 27.35
C ARG A 84 -59.07 -62.72 27.37
N THR A 85 -58.80 -61.42 27.24
CA THR A 85 -59.82 -60.35 27.22
C THR A 85 -60.06 -59.78 25.82
N SER A 86 -59.43 -60.34 24.78
CA SER A 86 -59.47 -59.83 23.40
C SER A 86 -60.86 -59.79 22.78
N ALA A 87 -61.76 -60.72 23.14
CA ALA A 87 -63.13 -60.76 22.61
C ALA A 87 -63.93 -59.47 22.92
N PHE A 88 -63.61 -58.78 24.01
CA PHE A 88 -64.26 -57.52 24.39
C PHE A 88 -63.91 -56.36 23.45
N ASP A 89 -62.75 -56.40 22.78
CA ASP A 89 -62.35 -55.33 21.86
C ASP A 89 -63.30 -55.22 20.66
N ALA A 90 -63.87 -56.34 20.20
CA ALA A 90 -64.87 -56.37 19.14
C ALA A 90 -66.21 -55.76 19.59
N GLU A 91 -66.61 -55.98 20.85
CA GLU A 91 -67.82 -55.39 21.44
C GLU A 91 -67.72 -53.86 21.49
N VAL A 92 -66.58 -53.33 21.95
CA VAL A 92 -66.34 -51.88 22.02
C VAL A 92 -66.23 -51.27 20.61
N ALA A 93 -65.57 -51.96 19.67
CA ALA A 93 -65.45 -51.51 18.29
C ALA A 93 -66.82 -51.41 17.59
N GLN A 94 -67.71 -52.38 17.83
CA GLN A 94 -69.08 -52.34 17.30
C GLN A 94 -69.87 -51.18 17.91
N ALA A 95 -69.81 -50.98 19.23
CA ALA A 95 -70.48 -49.86 19.89
C ALA A 95 -70.00 -48.49 19.36
N LEU A 96 -68.70 -48.37 19.06
CA LEU A 96 -68.14 -47.17 18.43
C LEU A 96 -68.60 -46.98 16.98
N ALA A 97 -68.76 -48.06 16.22
CA ALA A 97 -69.30 -48.00 14.86
C ALA A 97 -70.77 -47.55 14.86
N ASP A 98 -71.57 -48.09 15.78
CA ASP A 98 -72.97 -47.72 15.97
C ASP A 98 -73.09 -46.25 16.39
N ALA A 99 -72.25 -45.79 17.32
CA ALA A 99 -72.20 -44.40 17.78
C ALA A 99 -71.80 -43.39 16.67
N LYS A 100 -71.00 -43.79 15.67
CA LYS A 100 -70.63 -42.93 14.53
C LYS A 100 -71.80 -42.61 13.60
N SER A 101 -72.82 -43.47 13.57
CA SER A 101 -74.01 -43.27 12.73
C SER A 101 -75.08 -42.39 13.40
N ALA A 102 -74.91 -42.02 14.67
CA ALA A 102 -75.83 -41.20 15.44
C ALA A 102 -75.47 -39.69 15.39
N SER A 103 -76.49 -38.82 15.53
CA SER A 103 -76.33 -37.35 15.50
C SER A 103 -75.53 -36.78 16.69
N SER A 104 -75.42 -37.53 17.80
CA SER A 104 -74.56 -37.22 18.94
C SER A 104 -73.79 -38.49 19.34
N SER A 105 -72.53 -38.59 18.92
CA SER A 105 -71.74 -39.82 19.02
C SER A 105 -71.27 -40.13 20.45
N SER A 106 -70.99 -39.11 21.28
CA SER A 106 -70.57 -39.30 22.68
C SER A 106 -71.71 -39.76 23.58
N SER A 107 -72.92 -39.20 23.41
CA SER A 107 -74.11 -39.55 24.19
C SER A 107 -74.60 -40.98 23.91
N SER A 108 -74.52 -41.43 22.66
CA SER A 108 -74.87 -42.80 22.26
C SER A 108 -73.94 -43.83 22.89
N LEU A 109 -72.64 -43.55 22.89
CA LEU A 109 -71.64 -44.42 23.51
C LEU A 109 -71.76 -44.44 25.04
N LEU A 110 -72.04 -43.29 25.66
CA LEU A 110 -72.35 -43.19 27.09
C LEU A 110 -73.54 -44.09 27.46
N ALA A 111 -74.63 -44.05 26.69
CA ALA A 111 -75.79 -44.90 26.92
C ALA A 111 -75.46 -46.40 26.81
N TRP A 112 -74.55 -46.80 25.91
CA TRP A 112 -74.08 -48.18 25.82
C TRP A 112 -73.25 -48.60 27.04
N ILE A 113 -72.38 -47.73 27.54
CA ILE A 113 -71.59 -47.96 28.77
C ILE A 113 -72.52 -48.10 29.98
N ASP A 114 -73.56 -47.28 30.06
CA ASP A 114 -74.50 -47.24 31.18
C ASP A 114 -75.52 -48.38 31.18
N ALA A 115 -75.73 -49.04 30.03
CA ALA A 115 -76.67 -50.13 29.91
C ALA A 115 -76.28 -51.39 30.71
N ASP A 116 -74.99 -51.55 31.07
CA ASP A 116 -74.51 -52.64 31.93
C ASP A 116 -73.45 -52.11 32.91
N PRO A 117 -73.66 -52.23 34.24
CA PRO A 117 -72.72 -51.72 35.25
C PRO A 117 -71.32 -52.34 35.17
N VAL A 118 -71.15 -53.49 34.51
CA VAL A 118 -69.87 -54.17 34.38
C VAL A 118 -69.05 -53.62 33.21
N ARG A 119 -69.66 -52.91 32.24
CA ARG A 119 -68.95 -52.39 31.06
C ARG A 119 -67.95 -51.30 31.39
N LEU A 120 -68.29 -50.34 32.25
CA LEU A 120 -67.37 -49.25 32.61
C LEU A 120 -66.07 -49.78 33.26
N PRO A 121 -66.10 -50.64 34.31
CA PRO A 121 -64.89 -51.24 34.87
C PRO A 121 -64.08 -52.06 33.86
N ARG A 122 -64.76 -52.80 32.96
CA ARG A 122 -64.12 -53.61 31.91
C ARG A 122 -63.40 -52.75 30.87
N VAL A 123 -64.04 -51.66 30.41
CA VAL A 123 -63.44 -50.68 29.49
C VAL A 123 -62.20 -50.03 30.12
N VAL A 124 -62.31 -49.58 31.38
CA VAL A 124 -61.19 -48.95 32.09
C VAL A 124 -60.03 -49.93 32.30
N LEU A 125 -60.31 -51.16 32.74
CA LEU A 125 -59.29 -52.18 32.96
C LEU A 125 -58.61 -52.60 31.65
N ARG A 126 -59.39 -52.77 30.58
CA ARG A 126 -58.88 -53.14 29.25
C ARG A 126 -58.03 -52.03 28.65
N ARG A 127 -58.46 -50.76 28.76
CA ARG A 127 -57.67 -49.58 28.39
C ARG A 127 -56.36 -49.50 29.17
N LYS A 128 -56.40 -49.75 30.48
CA LYS A 128 -55.22 -49.76 31.35
C LYS A 128 -54.20 -50.81 30.95
N LEU A 129 -54.63 -52.02 30.59
CA LEU A 129 -53.73 -53.07 30.08
C LEU A 129 -52.97 -52.62 28.82
N TRP A 130 -53.67 -52.02 27.85
CA TRP A 130 -53.05 -51.48 26.64
C TRP A 130 -52.07 -50.35 26.93
N HIS A 131 -52.45 -49.38 27.78
CA HIS A 131 -51.56 -48.30 28.19
C HIS A 131 -50.28 -48.84 28.86
N MET A 132 -50.41 -49.80 29.79
CA MET A 132 -49.25 -50.40 30.46
C MET A 132 -48.33 -51.10 29.46
N GLN A 133 -48.87 -51.83 28.47
CA GLN A 133 -48.07 -52.46 27.42
C GLN A 133 -47.34 -51.45 26.55
N TRP A 134 -48.00 -50.37 26.14
CA TRP A 134 -47.36 -49.31 25.36
C TRP A 134 -46.30 -48.57 26.16
N LEU A 135 -46.53 -48.29 27.43
CA LEU A 135 -45.55 -47.64 28.31
C LEU A 135 -44.28 -48.48 28.51
N LEU A 136 -44.40 -49.82 28.50
CA LEU A 136 -43.24 -50.71 28.60
C LEU A 136 -42.34 -50.68 27.35
N SER A 137 -42.81 -50.13 26.22
CA SER A 137 -41.94 -49.94 25.03
C SER A 137 -40.84 -48.90 25.29
N ILE A 138 -41.07 -47.94 26.20
CA ILE A 138 -40.12 -46.87 26.56
C ILE A 138 -38.84 -47.43 27.21
N PRO A 139 -38.89 -48.21 28.31
CA PRO A 139 -37.70 -48.83 28.88
C PRO A 139 -37.07 -49.85 27.93
N LEU A 140 -37.88 -50.63 27.19
CA LEU A 140 -37.38 -51.60 26.21
C LEU A 140 -36.58 -50.97 25.07
N ALA A 141 -36.88 -49.72 24.72
CA ALA A 141 -36.11 -48.96 23.74
C ALA A 141 -34.74 -48.50 24.26
N ALA A 142 -34.59 -48.37 25.58
CA ALA A 142 -33.31 -48.05 26.19
C ALA A 142 -32.41 -49.29 26.30
N SER A 143 -32.96 -50.42 26.75
CA SER A 143 -32.25 -51.68 26.88
C SER A 143 -33.23 -52.86 26.94
N LYS A 144 -32.83 -54.02 26.38
CA LYS A 144 -33.55 -55.29 26.55
C LYS A 144 -33.59 -55.76 28.01
N THR A 145 -32.62 -55.32 28.82
CA THR A 145 -32.53 -55.61 30.27
C THR A 145 -33.09 -54.48 31.13
N ALA A 146 -33.80 -53.52 30.54
CA ALA A 146 -34.39 -52.43 31.30
C ALA A 146 -35.44 -52.96 32.29
N ARG A 147 -35.36 -52.47 33.53
CA ARG A 147 -36.34 -52.81 34.58
C ARG A 147 -37.63 -52.02 34.38
N THR A 148 -38.70 -52.58 34.91
CA THR A 148 -40.01 -51.92 34.98
C THR A 148 -39.92 -50.64 35.83
N PRO A 149 -40.53 -49.52 35.39
CA PRO A 149 -40.72 -48.36 36.24
C PRO A 149 -41.47 -48.75 37.51
N ALA A 150 -41.09 -48.21 38.67
CA ALA A 150 -41.63 -48.57 39.98
C ALA A 150 -43.18 -48.42 40.12
N ASN A 151 -43.88 -47.82 39.14
CA ASN A 151 -45.33 -47.74 39.14
C ASN A 151 -45.97 -47.59 37.74
N VAL A 152 -45.71 -48.52 36.81
CA VAL A 152 -46.32 -48.53 35.46
C VAL A 152 -47.85 -48.46 35.52
N ALA A 153 -48.46 -49.09 36.52
CA ALA A 153 -49.91 -49.07 36.70
C ALA A 153 -50.47 -47.68 37.03
N ARG A 154 -49.73 -46.84 37.78
CA ARG A 154 -50.11 -45.45 38.04
C ARG A 154 -49.86 -44.55 36.82
N LEU A 155 -48.78 -44.80 36.08
CA LEU A 155 -48.48 -44.07 34.84
C LEU A 155 -49.54 -44.32 33.76
N ALA A 156 -50.11 -45.54 33.71
CA ALA A 156 -51.17 -45.89 32.76
C ALA A 156 -52.48 -45.11 32.97
N ASP A 157 -52.70 -44.53 34.16
CA ASP A 157 -53.87 -43.68 34.45
C ASP A 157 -53.70 -42.24 33.95
N GLN A 158 -52.48 -41.83 33.57
CA GLN A 158 -52.22 -40.53 32.98
C GLN A 158 -52.57 -40.52 31.48
N PRO A 159 -52.99 -39.37 30.91
CA PRO A 159 -53.26 -39.27 29.48
C PRO A 159 -51.96 -39.38 28.69
N LEU A 160 -52.02 -40.01 27.50
CA LEU A 160 -50.84 -40.24 26.68
C LEU A 160 -50.08 -38.93 26.37
N LEU A 161 -50.78 -37.82 26.17
CA LEU A 161 -50.14 -36.52 25.92
C LEU A 161 -49.26 -36.04 27.10
N ALA A 162 -49.70 -36.25 28.34
CA ALA A 162 -48.93 -35.82 29.52
C ALA A 162 -47.61 -36.59 29.62
N HIS A 163 -47.65 -37.91 29.38
CA HIS A 163 -46.46 -38.73 29.41
C HIS A 163 -45.51 -38.38 28.24
N ALA A 164 -46.05 -38.03 27.06
CA ALA A 164 -45.24 -37.55 25.95
C ALA A 164 -44.50 -36.27 26.33
N HIS A 165 -45.20 -35.36 27.00
CA HIS A 165 -44.61 -34.10 27.47
C HIS A 165 -43.52 -34.33 28.53
N GLU A 166 -43.76 -35.20 29.51
CA GLU A 166 -42.75 -35.58 30.51
C GLU A 166 -41.50 -36.20 29.85
N LEU A 167 -41.66 -37.06 28.84
CA LEU A 167 -40.55 -37.60 28.07
C LEU A 167 -39.79 -36.52 27.30
N CYS A 168 -40.50 -35.53 26.74
CA CYS A 168 -39.89 -34.42 26.01
C CYS A 168 -39.09 -33.51 26.94
N LEU A 169 -39.67 -33.14 28.09
CA LEU A 169 -39.00 -32.36 29.13
C LEU A 169 -37.76 -33.07 29.70
N ALA A 170 -37.81 -34.41 29.80
CA ALA A 170 -36.67 -35.23 30.21
C ALA A 170 -35.63 -35.47 29.08
N GLY A 171 -35.84 -34.93 27.88
CA GLY A 171 -34.94 -35.12 26.73
C GLY A 171 -34.93 -36.56 26.17
N ASN A 172 -35.91 -37.40 26.51
CA ASN A 172 -35.94 -38.81 26.13
C ASN A 172 -36.55 -39.04 24.73
N ALA A 173 -35.86 -38.55 23.70
CA ALA A 173 -36.30 -38.69 22.30
C ALA A 173 -36.40 -40.16 21.83
N ARG A 174 -35.54 -41.06 22.36
CA ARG A 174 -35.60 -42.50 22.03
C ARG A 174 -36.88 -43.14 22.57
N GLY A 175 -37.23 -42.82 23.81
CA GLY A 175 -38.47 -43.25 24.45
C GLY A 175 -39.68 -42.76 23.67
N LEU A 176 -39.72 -41.48 23.30
CA LEU A 176 -40.79 -40.92 22.48
C LEU A 176 -40.91 -41.65 21.12
N ARG A 177 -39.79 -41.89 20.42
CA ARG A 177 -39.78 -42.61 19.13
C ARG A 177 -40.29 -44.03 19.24
N ALA A 178 -39.90 -44.75 20.29
CA ALA A 178 -40.38 -46.10 20.54
C ALA A 178 -41.85 -46.12 20.91
N TRP A 179 -42.32 -45.09 21.60
CA TRP A 179 -43.69 -45.00 22.04
C TRP A 179 -44.66 -44.67 20.90
N ILE A 180 -44.30 -43.72 20.03
CA ILE A 180 -45.04 -43.44 18.78
C ILE A 180 -45.08 -44.71 17.90
N GLY A 181 -43.95 -45.44 17.84
CA GLY A 181 -43.86 -46.70 17.10
C GLY A 181 -44.50 -47.91 17.80
N ALA A 182 -44.99 -47.78 19.03
CA ALA A 182 -45.57 -48.89 19.77
C ALA A 182 -46.95 -49.26 19.21
N HIS A 183 -47.75 -48.27 18.82
CA HIS A 183 -49.08 -48.49 18.28
C HIS A 183 -49.63 -47.29 17.49
N ALA A 184 -50.43 -47.56 16.45
CA ALA A 184 -51.06 -46.52 15.62
C ALA A 184 -52.02 -45.60 16.42
N THR A 185 -52.68 -46.13 17.46
CA THR A 185 -53.53 -45.32 18.36
C THR A 185 -52.71 -44.26 19.12
N VAL A 186 -51.52 -44.63 19.63
CA VAL A 186 -50.60 -43.71 20.31
C VAL A 186 -50.13 -42.64 19.34
N ALA A 187 -49.70 -43.05 18.13
CA ALA A 187 -49.30 -42.12 17.08
C ALA A 187 -50.42 -41.13 16.72
N ARG A 188 -51.66 -41.60 16.52
CA ARG A 188 -52.82 -40.74 16.20
C ARG A 188 -53.14 -39.72 17.30
N CYS A 189 -53.03 -40.12 18.57
CA CYS A 189 -53.28 -39.21 19.69
C CYS A 189 -52.21 -38.12 19.81
N LEU A 190 -50.95 -38.46 19.54
CA LEU A 190 -49.83 -37.54 19.69
C LEU A 190 -49.57 -36.70 18.44
N PHE A 191 -50.00 -37.16 17.26
CA PHE A 191 -49.67 -36.54 15.97
C PHE A 191 -50.09 -35.06 15.89
N SER A 192 -51.28 -34.71 16.37
CA SER A 192 -51.78 -33.33 16.38
C SER A 192 -50.96 -32.40 17.28
N HIS A 193 -50.24 -32.95 18.27
CA HIS A 193 -49.38 -32.21 19.20
C HIS A 193 -47.88 -32.31 18.85
N ARG A 194 -47.51 -32.97 17.73
CA ARG A 194 -46.11 -33.28 17.40
C ARG A 194 -45.19 -32.07 17.39
N PHE A 195 -45.63 -30.93 16.86
CA PHE A 195 -44.82 -29.71 16.80
C PHE A 195 -44.51 -29.13 18.18
N ALA A 196 -45.46 -29.22 19.12
CA ALA A 196 -45.24 -28.79 20.50
C ALA A 196 -44.31 -29.75 21.26
N LEU A 197 -44.43 -31.05 21.01
CA LEU A 197 -43.55 -32.07 21.60
C LEU A 197 -42.11 -31.95 21.07
N LEU A 198 -41.95 -31.75 19.76
CA LEU A 198 -40.65 -31.54 19.12
C LEU A 198 -40.02 -30.21 19.54
N HIS A 199 -40.82 -29.15 19.67
CA HIS A 199 -40.37 -27.88 20.23
C HIS A 199 -39.81 -28.08 21.64
N ALA A 200 -40.57 -28.73 22.53
CA ALA A 200 -40.11 -29.03 23.89
C ALA A 200 -38.84 -29.88 23.94
N LEU A 201 -38.67 -30.84 23.02
CA LEU A 201 -37.43 -31.64 22.91
C LEU A 201 -36.23 -30.80 22.48
N LEU A 202 -36.42 -29.87 21.55
CA LEU A 202 -35.36 -29.03 21.00
C LEU A 202 -34.94 -27.91 21.96
N THR A 203 -35.88 -27.37 22.75
CA THR A 203 -35.64 -26.26 23.67
C THR A 203 -35.33 -26.78 25.09
N VAL A 204 -36.36 -27.00 25.90
CA VAL A 204 -36.24 -27.37 27.33
C VAL A 204 -35.59 -28.74 27.50
N GLY A 205 -35.90 -29.69 26.63
CA GLY A 205 -35.33 -31.04 26.64
C GLY A 205 -33.88 -31.11 26.16
N GLY A 206 -33.35 -30.04 25.55
CA GLY A 206 -31.95 -29.91 25.13
C GLY A 206 -31.45 -31.01 24.18
N VAL A 207 -32.35 -31.64 23.41
CA VAL A 207 -31.97 -32.73 22.50
C VAL A 207 -31.41 -32.14 21.20
N PRO A 208 -30.20 -32.52 20.78
CA PRO A 208 -29.61 -31.97 19.57
C PRO A 208 -30.42 -32.37 18.33
N PRO A 209 -30.63 -31.46 17.36
CA PRO A 209 -31.42 -31.73 16.15
C PRO A 209 -30.95 -32.95 15.36
N GLU A 210 -29.63 -33.20 15.30
CA GLU A 210 -29.03 -34.37 14.65
C GLU A 210 -29.56 -35.68 15.23
N ARG A 211 -29.78 -35.72 16.55
CA ARG A 211 -30.34 -36.89 17.22
C ARG A 211 -31.79 -37.11 16.81
N LEU A 212 -32.59 -36.05 16.71
CA LEU A 212 -33.98 -36.14 16.25
C LEU A 212 -34.07 -36.55 14.78
N LEU A 213 -33.15 -36.06 13.94
CA LEU A 213 -33.00 -36.48 12.54
C LEU A 213 -32.68 -37.97 12.44
N SER A 214 -31.71 -38.47 13.23
CA SER A 214 -31.34 -39.90 13.26
C SER A 214 -32.48 -40.82 13.67
N LEU A 215 -33.41 -40.32 14.50
CA LEU A 215 -34.60 -41.03 14.95
C LEU A 215 -35.80 -40.85 13.98
N ARG A 216 -35.62 -40.08 12.90
CA ARG A 216 -36.66 -39.68 11.94
C ARG A 216 -37.86 -39.00 12.61
N LEU A 217 -37.63 -38.27 13.71
CA LEU A 217 -38.67 -37.56 14.46
C LEU A 217 -38.95 -36.16 13.90
N LEU A 218 -37.97 -35.53 13.25
CA LEU A 218 -38.15 -34.23 12.61
C LEU A 218 -39.04 -34.37 11.36
N PRO A 219 -40.00 -33.46 11.16
CA PRO A 219 -40.85 -33.50 9.99
C PRO A 219 -40.10 -32.98 8.77
N GLY A 220 -40.27 -33.64 7.63
CA GLY A 220 -39.60 -33.35 6.36
C GLY A 220 -40.48 -33.66 5.16
N THR A 221 -40.04 -33.30 3.95
CA THR A 221 -40.79 -33.57 2.72
C THR A 221 -40.20 -34.70 1.87
N HIS A 222 -38.90 -35.01 1.96
CA HIS A 222 -38.13 -36.13 1.35
C HIS A 222 -38.38 -36.53 -0.13
N TRP A 223 -39.41 -36.03 -0.82
CA TRP A 223 -39.85 -36.37 -2.17
C TRP A 223 -40.31 -35.11 -2.91
N PRO A 224 -40.11 -35.01 -4.25
CA PRO A 224 -40.37 -33.78 -5.00
C PRO A 224 -41.84 -33.63 -5.45
N VAL A 225 -42.79 -34.23 -4.73
CA VAL A 225 -44.22 -34.14 -5.05
C VAL A 225 -44.97 -33.64 -3.81
N GLU A 226 -45.28 -32.35 -3.85
CA GLU A 226 -46.26 -31.58 -3.06
C GLU A 226 -46.62 -32.09 -1.64
N ASP A 227 -46.17 -31.34 -0.63
CA ASP A 227 -46.82 -31.09 0.66
C ASP A 227 -47.25 -32.30 1.52
N ARG A 228 -46.52 -33.42 1.46
CA ARG A 228 -46.70 -34.50 2.44
C ARG A 228 -45.54 -34.57 3.42
N GLU A 229 -45.86 -34.41 4.70
CA GLU A 229 -44.95 -34.70 5.79
C GLU A 229 -44.49 -36.17 5.69
N SER A 230 -43.23 -36.40 6.00
CA SER A 230 -42.58 -37.70 6.01
C SER A 230 -41.79 -37.88 7.30
N GLY A 231 -41.62 -39.13 7.74
CA GLY A 231 -40.89 -39.46 8.96
C GLY A 231 -41.66 -40.42 9.87
N ALA A 232 -41.08 -40.70 11.04
CA ALA A 232 -41.59 -41.68 11.98
C ALA A 232 -43.03 -41.42 12.44
N TRP A 233 -43.45 -40.15 12.46
CA TRP A 233 -44.81 -39.76 12.78
C TRP A 233 -45.82 -40.26 11.75
N VAL A 234 -45.51 -40.14 10.46
CA VAL A 234 -46.42 -40.53 9.37
C VAL A 234 -46.35 -42.03 9.14
N ASP A 235 -45.16 -42.63 9.20
CA ASP A 235 -44.97 -44.08 9.13
C ASP A 235 -45.79 -44.79 10.24
N ALA A 236 -45.89 -44.18 11.42
CA ALA A 236 -46.66 -44.75 12.54
C ALA A 236 -48.19 -44.55 12.44
N LEU A 237 -48.68 -43.72 11.50
CA LEU A 237 -50.11 -43.55 11.26
C LEU A 237 -50.70 -44.61 10.32
N GLU A 238 -49.84 -45.40 9.65
CA GLU A 238 -50.26 -46.47 8.77
C GLU A 238 -51.23 -47.42 9.50
N ALA A 239 -52.38 -47.67 8.87
CA ALA A 239 -53.41 -48.48 9.48
C ALA A 239 -52.92 -49.93 9.57
N PRO A 240 -52.98 -50.57 10.75
CA PRO A 240 -52.64 -51.98 10.86
C PRO A 240 -53.65 -52.82 10.05
N PRO A 241 -53.24 -53.92 9.42
CA PRO A 241 -54.17 -54.78 8.68
C PRO A 241 -55.24 -55.31 9.62
N LEU A 242 -56.48 -55.45 9.12
CA LEU A 242 -57.67 -55.84 9.91
C LEU A 242 -57.50 -57.20 10.63
N SER A 243 -56.59 -58.05 10.17
CA SER A 243 -56.26 -59.35 10.77
C SER A 243 -55.19 -59.28 11.87
N SER A 244 -54.60 -58.11 12.13
CA SER A 244 -53.57 -57.98 13.16
C SER A 244 -54.17 -57.76 14.55
N PRO A 245 -53.54 -58.30 15.62
CA PRO A 245 -53.94 -58.03 17.00
C PRO A 245 -53.84 -56.53 17.36
N SER A 246 -53.07 -55.75 16.59
CA SER A 246 -52.98 -54.29 16.71
C SER A 246 -54.26 -53.56 16.28
N ALA A 247 -55.07 -54.14 15.38
CA ALA A 247 -56.35 -53.53 15.01
C ALA A 247 -57.33 -53.47 16.20
N ALA A 248 -57.21 -54.39 17.16
CA ALA A 248 -58.07 -54.48 18.33
C ALA A 248 -57.89 -53.32 19.32
N ALA A 249 -56.73 -52.66 19.35
CA ALA A 249 -56.44 -51.57 20.30
C ALA A 249 -56.78 -50.16 19.74
N MET A 250 -57.43 -50.08 18.58
CA MET A 250 -57.76 -48.81 17.91
C MET A 250 -58.84 -47.98 18.64
N TRP A 251 -59.64 -48.61 19.51
CA TRP A 251 -60.69 -47.94 20.27
C TRP A 251 -60.17 -47.25 21.54
N VAL A 252 -59.03 -47.67 22.07
CA VAL A 252 -58.53 -47.40 23.43
C VAL A 252 -58.46 -45.91 23.76
N ASP A 253 -57.97 -45.09 22.84
CA ASP A 253 -57.95 -43.63 22.95
C ASP A 253 -58.73 -42.94 21.82
N HIS A 254 -59.82 -43.58 21.35
CA HIS A 254 -60.72 -42.92 20.42
C HIS A 254 -61.38 -41.69 21.10
N PRO A 255 -61.42 -40.50 20.46
CA PRO A 255 -61.82 -39.26 21.12
C PRO A 255 -63.25 -39.31 21.71
N VAL A 256 -64.17 -39.98 21.00
CA VAL A 256 -65.55 -40.17 21.46
C VAL A 256 -65.61 -41.03 22.74
N LEU A 257 -64.76 -42.05 22.85
CA LEU A 257 -64.70 -42.90 24.04
C LEU A 257 -64.04 -42.17 25.22
N VAL A 258 -62.92 -41.48 24.97
CA VAL A 258 -62.23 -40.73 26.02
C VAL A 258 -63.15 -39.63 26.58
N GLN A 259 -63.92 -38.97 25.71
CA GLN A 259 -64.93 -38.00 26.15
C GLN A 259 -66.01 -38.67 27.01
N ALA A 260 -66.57 -39.80 26.58
CA ALA A 260 -67.56 -40.55 27.36
C ALA A 260 -67.01 -41.01 28.73
N LEU A 261 -65.75 -41.45 28.79
CA LEU A 261 -65.10 -41.80 30.05
C LEU A 261 -64.84 -40.57 30.93
N ALA A 262 -64.51 -39.42 30.34
CA ALA A 262 -64.30 -38.17 31.05
C ALA A 262 -65.60 -37.64 31.67
N ASP A 263 -66.72 -37.75 30.97
CA ASP A 263 -68.04 -37.36 31.46
C ASP A 263 -68.47 -38.20 32.69
N ARG A 264 -67.87 -39.39 32.88
CA ARG A 264 -68.05 -40.26 34.05
C ARG A 264 -66.93 -40.17 35.09
N GLY A 265 -65.99 -39.24 34.94
CA GLY A 265 -64.85 -39.08 35.85
C GLY A 265 -63.85 -40.25 35.83
N ALA A 266 -63.92 -41.12 34.82
CA ALA A 266 -63.04 -42.28 34.67
C ALA A 266 -61.81 -42.00 33.79
N ALA A 267 -61.76 -40.84 33.12
CA ALA A 267 -60.62 -40.35 32.35
C ALA A 267 -60.53 -38.82 32.44
N LEU A 268 -59.38 -38.26 32.06
CA LEU A 268 -59.24 -36.83 31.83
C LEU A 268 -59.78 -36.46 30.44
N PRO A 269 -60.43 -35.30 30.28
CA PRO A 269 -60.93 -34.85 28.99
C PRO A 269 -59.77 -34.64 27.99
N PRO A 270 -60.00 -34.90 26.69
CA PRO A 270 -58.97 -34.71 25.68
C PRO A 270 -58.59 -33.23 25.57
N VAL A 271 -57.29 -32.94 25.56
CA VAL A 271 -56.76 -31.58 25.38
C VAL A 271 -56.90 -31.18 23.91
N SER A 272 -57.39 -29.98 23.64
CA SER A 272 -57.50 -29.47 22.28
C SER A 272 -56.11 -29.30 21.65
N PRO A 273 -55.92 -29.73 20.39
CA PRO A 273 -54.64 -29.57 19.72
C PRO A 273 -54.32 -28.10 19.42
N PRO A 274 -53.05 -27.69 19.48
CA PRO A 274 -52.63 -26.38 19.01
C PRO A 274 -52.89 -26.27 17.49
N SER A 275 -53.09 -25.05 17.00
CA SER A 275 -53.19 -24.80 15.56
C SER A 275 -51.90 -25.24 14.86
N PRO A 276 -51.97 -26.04 13.78
CA PRO A 276 -50.79 -26.41 13.03
C PRO A 276 -50.15 -25.18 12.37
N PRO A 277 -48.82 -25.19 12.13
CA PRO A 277 -48.16 -24.12 11.41
C PRO A 277 -48.68 -24.03 9.96
N VAL A 278 -48.69 -22.82 9.39
CA VAL A 278 -49.18 -22.55 8.02
C VAL A 278 -48.28 -23.22 6.99
N ALA A 279 -46.96 -23.13 7.16
CA ALA A 279 -45.99 -23.92 6.42
C ALA A 279 -44.98 -24.59 7.35
N LEU A 280 -44.46 -25.74 6.93
CA LEU A 280 -43.49 -26.49 7.74
C LEU A 280 -42.23 -25.67 8.04
N TRP A 281 -41.76 -24.87 7.08
CA TRP A 281 -40.59 -24.02 7.25
C TRP A 281 -40.81 -22.90 8.27
N ASP A 282 -42.05 -22.41 8.46
CA ASP A 282 -42.39 -21.39 9.48
C ASP A 282 -42.10 -21.92 10.88
N TRP A 283 -42.43 -23.20 11.12
CA TRP A 283 -42.13 -23.85 12.39
C TRP A 283 -40.62 -23.94 12.62
N TYR A 284 -39.85 -24.41 11.63
CA TYR A 284 -38.38 -24.44 11.72
C TYR A 284 -37.82 -23.04 11.99
N ALA A 285 -38.27 -22.02 11.26
CA ALA A 285 -37.80 -20.64 11.42
C ALA A 285 -38.09 -20.10 12.83
N MET A 286 -39.28 -20.35 13.37
CA MET A 286 -39.63 -19.98 14.75
C MET A 286 -38.69 -20.63 15.76
N VAL A 287 -38.48 -21.95 15.69
CA VAL A 287 -37.63 -22.65 16.66
C VAL A 287 -36.16 -22.23 16.52
N MET A 288 -35.65 -22.05 15.30
CA MET A 288 -34.29 -21.55 15.07
C MET A 288 -34.10 -20.16 15.67
N ASN A 289 -35.06 -19.26 15.47
CA ASN A 289 -35.00 -17.90 16.03
C ASN A 289 -35.04 -17.93 17.56
N GLU A 290 -35.86 -18.79 18.17
CA GLU A 290 -35.89 -18.95 19.62
C GLU A 290 -34.55 -19.48 20.15
N LEU A 291 -34.03 -20.57 19.57
CA LEU A 291 -32.74 -21.16 19.96
C LEU A 291 -31.60 -20.15 19.85
N GLU A 292 -31.57 -19.33 18.79
CA GLU A 292 -30.54 -18.32 18.60
C GLU A 292 -30.75 -17.06 19.47
N SER A 293 -31.93 -16.46 19.45
CA SER A 293 -32.18 -15.15 20.05
C SER A 293 -32.44 -15.22 21.56
N ASP A 294 -33.17 -16.24 22.03
CA ASP A 294 -33.57 -16.37 23.43
C ASP A 294 -32.56 -17.20 24.23
N TRP A 295 -32.05 -18.29 23.62
CA TRP A 295 -31.13 -19.22 24.29
C TRP A 295 -29.65 -19.00 23.94
N GLY A 296 -29.33 -18.28 22.86
CA GLY A 296 -27.95 -18.07 22.41
C GLY A 296 -27.27 -19.29 21.80
N LEU A 297 -28.03 -20.35 21.48
CA LEU A 297 -27.54 -21.64 20.99
C LEU A 297 -27.45 -21.66 19.45
N VAL A 298 -26.46 -20.95 18.91
CA VAL A 298 -26.27 -20.80 17.45
C VAL A 298 -25.96 -22.13 16.77
N ASP A 299 -25.20 -23.01 17.43
CA ASP A 299 -24.89 -24.36 16.98
C ASP A 299 -26.14 -25.25 16.88
N ALA A 300 -27.03 -25.19 17.88
CA ALA A 300 -28.29 -25.91 17.84
C ALA A 300 -29.21 -25.37 16.74
N ALA A 301 -29.30 -24.05 16.56
CA ALA A 301 -30.05 -23.44 15.47
C ALA A 301 -29.49 -23.84 14.09
N LEU A 302 -28.16 -23.83 13.92
CA LEU A 302 -27.48 -24.27 12.68
C LEU A 302 -27.73 -25.76 12.39
N ALA A 303 -27.60 -26.62 13.40
CA ALA A 303 -27.87 -28.05 13.26
C ALA A 303 -29.33 -28.32 12.85
N LEU A 304 -30.28 -27.53 13.37
CA LEU A 304 -31.69 -27.62 13.01
C LEU A 304 -31.93 -27.16 11.56
N ALA A 305 -31.28 -26.07 11.13
CA ALA A 305 -31.32 -25.59 9.75
C ALA A 305 -30.78 -26.65 8.77
N ASN A 306 -29.61 -27.20 9.07
CA ASN A 306 -28.98 -28.25 8.26
C ASN A 306 -29.83 -29.52 8.20
N ALA A 307 -30.46 -29.90 9.31
CA ALA A 307 -31.40 -31.03 9.34
C ALA A 307 -32.61 -30.76 8.43
N GLY A 308 -33.20 -29.56 8.50
CA GLY A 308 -34.31 -29.17 7.62
C GLY A 308 -33.94 -29.20 6.13
N VAL A 309 -32.74 -28.73 5.78
CA VAL A 309 -32.22 -28.81 4.39
C VAL A 309 -32.08 -30.26 3.94
N HIS A 310 -31.51 -31.15 4.76
CA HIS A 310 -31.41 -32.59 4.47
C HIS A 310 -32.78 -33.25 4.28
N LEU A 311 -33.81 -32.72 4.94
CA LEU A 311 -35.19 -33.20 4.86
C LEU A 311 -35.97 -32.65 3.64
N GLY A 312 -35.34 -31.86 2.78
CA GLY A 312 -35.92 -31.34 1.52
C GLY A 312 -36.45 -29.91 1.60
N LEU A 313 -36.25 -29.20 2.72
CA LEU A 313 -36.73 -27.82 2.92
C LEU A 313 -35.74 -26.81 2.34
N GLN A 314 -35.73 -26.67 1.01
CA GLN A 314 -34.85 -25.75 0.29
C GLN A 314 -34.86 -24.29 0.80
N PRO A 315 -35.99 -23.70 1.24
CA PRO A 315 -36.00 -22.34 1.78
C PRO A 315 -35.10 -22.15 3.01
N LEU A 316 -34.78 -23.21 3.75
CA LEU A 316 -33.91 -23.15 4.92
C LEU A 316 -32.41 -23.08 4.56
N SER A 317 -32.03 -23.29 3.29
CA SER A 317 -30.62 -23.27 2.91
C SER A 317 -29.99 -21.90 3.14
N ALA A 318 -30.70 -20.80 2.81
CA ALA A 318 -30.21 -19.46 3.06
C ALA A 318 -29.98 -19.20 4.56
N ALA A 319 -30.95 -19.60 5.40
CA ALA A 319 -30.83 -19.49 6.85
C ALA A 319 -29.67 -20.34 7.41
N ALA A 320 -29.45 -21.55 6.87
CA ALA A 320 -28.33 -22.40 7.26
C ALA A 320 -26.97 -21.75 6.96
N HIS A 321 -26.81 -21.11 5.79
CA HIS A 321 -25.56 -20.41 5.47
C HIS A 321 -25.34 -19.17 6.35
N GLU A 322 -26.40 -18.41 6.67
CA GLU A 322 -26.30 -17.28 7.61
C GLU A 322 -25.89 -17.74 9.01
N LEU A 323 -26.53 -18.80 9.52
CA LEU A 323 -26.21 -19.38 10.83
C LEU A 323 -24.83 -20.02 10.86
N ALA A 324 -24.34 -20.57 9.74
CA ALA A 324 -22.99 -21.08 9.63
C ALA A 324 -21.96 -19.96 9.80
N PHE A 325 -22.16 -18.82 9.15
CA PHE A 325 -21.29 -17.67 9.34
C PHE A 325 -21.40 -17.09 10.76
N LEU A 326 -22.61 -17.03 11.33
CA LEU A 326 -22.80 -16.61 12.72
C LEU A 326 -22.11 -17.56 13.71
N HIS A 327 -22.16 -18.87 13.47
CA HIS A 327 -21.46 -19.87 14.28
C HIS A 327 -19.95 -19.63 14.28
N GLU A 328 -19.35 -19.36 13.12
CA GLU A 328 -17.94 -18.98 13.02
C GLU A 328 -17.63 -17.68 13.80
N LEU A 329 -18.47 -16.65 13.67
CA LEU A 329 -18.28 -15.39 14.40
C LEU A 329 -18.36 -15.57 15.92
N VAL A 330 -19.33 -16.34 16.41
CA VAL A 330 -19.58 -16.49 17.86
C VAL A 330 -18.56 -17.42 18.50
N TYR A 331 -18.34 -18.60 17.91
CA TYR A 331 -17.53 -19.65 18.56
C TYR A 331 -16.06 -19.63 18.17
N HIS A 332 -15.70 -19.14 16.98
CA HIS A 332 -14.30 -19.08 16.54
C HIS A 332 -13.70 -17.68 16.69
N MET A 333 -14.49 -16.62 16.58
CA MET A 333 -14.03 -15.22 16.69
C MET A 333 -14.38 -14.51 18.01
N ASP A 334 -14.87 -15.27 19.00
CA ASP A 334 -15.29 -14.81 20.33
C ASP A 334 -16.24 -13.60 20.30
N ALA A 335 -17.08 -13.52 19.26
CA ALA A 335 -17.97 -12.38 19.04
C ALA A 335 -19.34 -12.61 19.71
N THR A 336 -19.34 -12.76 21.03
CA THR A 336 -20.52 -13.16 21.84
C THR A 336 -21.71 -12.19 21.75
N SER A 337 -21.52 -10.96 21.28
CA SER A 337 -22.58 -9.98 21.07
C SER A 337 -23.34 -10.14 19.76
N TRP A 338 -22.89 -11.02 18.86
CA TRP A 338 -23.49 -11.14 17.53
C TRP A 338 -24.70 -12.05 17.54
N ARG A 339 -25.78 -11.53 16.97
CA ARG A 339 -27.04 -12.22 16.69
C ARG A 339 -27.37 -12.14 15.21
N ILE A 340 -28.32 -12.94 14.74
CA ILE A 340 -28.75 -12.91 13.33
C ILE A 340 -29.28 -11.53 12.92
N GLN A 341 -29.95 -10.81 13.83
CA GLN A 341 -30.43 -9.44 13.59
C GLN A 341 -29.28 -8.44 13.43
N THR A 342 -28.26 -8.51 14.29
CA THR A 342 -27.09 -7.63 14.20
C THR A 342 -26.24 -7.97 12.97
N LEU A 343 -26.20 -9.24 12.59
CA LEU A 343 -25.53 -9.72 11.38
C LEU A 343 -26.15 -9.11 10.12
N ARG A 344 -27.48 -9.14 10.01
CA ARG A 344 -28.21 -8.52 8.89
C ARG A 344 -28.14 -6.99 8.89
N ALA A 345 -27.99 -6.37 10.06
CA ALA A 345 -27.83 -4.92 10.19
C ALA A 345 -26.39 -4.43 9.94
N ALA A 346 -25.39 -5.31 9.95
CA ALA A 346 -24.00 -4.94 9.71
C ALA A 346 -23.76 -4.60 8.23
N SER A 347 -22.86 -3.65 7.98
CA SER A 347 -22.34 -3.41 6.64
C SER A 347 -21.27 -4.44 6.27
N ALA A 348 -21.04 -4.67 4.98
CA ALA A 348 -19.95 -5.52 4.51
C ALA A 348 -18.61 -5.10 5.13
N GLN A 349 -18.33 -3.79 5.17
CA GLN A 349 -17.09 -3.26 5.75
C GLN A 349 -16.94 -3.55 7.25
N ALA A 350 -18.02 -3.48 8.03
CA ALA A 350 -17.98 -3.82 9.45
C ALA A 350 -17.65 -5.31 9.68
N LEU A 351 -18.19 -6.19 8.84
CA LEU A 351 -17.91 -7.63 8.88
C LEU A 351 -16.45 -7.92 8.51
N VAL A 352 -15.95 -7.33 7.41
CA VAL A 352 -14.54 -7.48 7.01
C VAL A 352 -13.60 -6.95 8.09
N ALA A 353 -13.89 -5.76 8.62
CA ALA A 353 -13.10 -5.16 9.68
C ALA A 353 -13.02 -6.08 10.90
N ARG A 354 -14.15 -6.69 11.28
CA ARG A 354 -14.18 -7.61 12.43
C ARG A 354 -13.27 -8.81 12.24
N VAL A 355 -13.29 -9.43 11.06
CA VAL A 355 -12.42 -10.57 10.73
C VAL A 355 -10.95 -10.14 10.64
N ALA A 356 -10.68 -8.99 10.01
CA ALA A 356 -9.32 -8.48 9.81
C ALA A 356 -8.61 -8.05 11.10
N GLN A 357 -9.38 -7.63 12.12
CA GLN A 357 -8.86 -7.22 13.42
C GLN A 357 -8.46 -8.39 14.33
N GLN A 358 -8.94 -9.62 14.06
CA GLN A 358 -8.64 -10.80 14.87
C GLN A 358 -7.13 -11.06 14.94
N PRO A 359 -6.53 -11.42 16.09
CA PRO A 359 -5.09 -11.55 16.27
C PRO A 359 -4.49 -12.82 15.62
N TRP A 360 -5.07 -13.29 14.52
CA TRP A 360 -4.62 -14.45 13.77
C TRP A 360 -3.50 -14.10 12.79
N PRO A 361 -2.65 -15.08 12.42
CA PRO A 361 -1.69 -14.91 11.34
C PRO A 361 -2.39 -14.59 10.00
N PRO A 362 -1.73 -13.83 9.11
CA PRO A 362 -2.38 -13.24 7.93
C PRO A 362 -2.95 -14.28 6.95
N ALA A 363 -2.30 -15.45 6.84
CA ALA A 363 -2.78 -16.56 6.02
C ALA A 363 -4.14 -17.12 6.49
N HIS A 364 -4.35 -17.21 7.80
CA HIS A 364 -5.62 -17.70 8.36
C HIS A 364 -6.73 -16.66 8.20
N VAL A 365 -6.42 -15.37 8.36
CA VAL A 365 -7.38 -14.29 8.10
C VAL A 365 -7.78 -14.28 6.61
N ALA A 366 -6.82 -14.35 5.69
CA ALA A 366 -7.10 -14.43 4.26
C ALA A 366 -7.95 -15.67 3.90
N ALA A 367 -7.75 -16.80 4.61
CA ALA A 367 -8.57 -17.98 4.47
C ALA A 367 -10.01 -17.73 4.92
N ALA A 368 -10.21 -17.20 6.13
CA ALA A 368 -11.53 -16.88 6.66
C ALA A 368 -12.29 -15.88 5.76
N LEU A 369 -11.61 -14.83 5.26
CA LEU A 369 -12.22 -13.87 4.35
C LEU A 369 -12.70 -14.53 3.06
N HIS A 370 -11.92 -15.44 2.48
CA HIS A 370 -12.28 -16.11 1.22
C HIS A 370 -13.33 -17.23 1.41
N GLU A 371 -13.18 -18.07 2.43
CA GLU A 371 -13.97 -19.31 2.59
C GLU A 371 -15.26 -19.09 3.39
N GLN A 372 -15.31 -18.08 4.27
CA GLN A 372 -16.45 -17.84 5.15
C GLN A 372 -17.17 -16.54 4.79
N VAL A 373 -16.44 -15.43 4.64
CA VAL A 373 -17.05 -14.11 4.44
C VAL A 373 -17.60 -13.93 3.01
N VAL A 374 -16.86 -14.34 1.98
CA VAL A 374 -17.31 -14.19 0.58
C VAL A 374 -18.60 -14.96 0.29
N PRO A 375 -18.76 -16.24 0.66
CA PRO A 375 -20.02 -16.95 0.46
C PRO A 375 -21.20 -16.28 1.17
N PHE A 376 -20.99 -15.76 2.40
CA PHE A 376 -22.00 -15.01 3.11
C PHE A 376 -22.38 -13.70 2.39
N LEU A 377 -21.40 -12.92 1.93
CA LEU A 377 -21.65 -11.67 1.21
C LEU A 377 -22.32 -11.88 -0.16
N GLN A 378 -22.22 -13.08 -0.74
CA GLN A 378 -22.94 -13.45 -1.95
C GLN A 378 -24.43 -13.74 -1.71
N LEU A 379 -24.84 -14.11 -0.49
CA LEU A 379 -26.24 -14.31 -0.13
C LEU A 379 -27.04 -12.99 -0.14
N GLY A 380 -26.38 -11.87 0.20
CA GLY A 380 -26.96 -10.53 0.09
C GLY A 380 -27.98 -10.16 1.18
N THR A 381 -27.82 -10.70 2.39
CA THR A 381 -28.77 -10.52 3.50
C THR A 381 -28.37 -9.45 4.52
N TYR A 382 -27.24 -8.78 4.30
CA TYR A 382 -26.67 -7.71 5.12
C TYR A 382 -27.10 -6.31 4.62
N ALA A 383 -26.84 -5.26 5.40
CA ALA A 383 -27.48 -3.95 5.25
C ALA A 383 -27.23 -3.25 3.90
N ASP A 384 -26.00 -3.36 3.36
CA ASP A 384 -25.58 -2.70 2.12
C ASP A 384 -25.50 -3.64 0.91
N ALA A 385 -26.14 -4.81 0.98
CA ALA A 385 -26.11 -5.83 -0.08
C ALA A 385 -26.55 -5.32 -1.46
N ALA A 386 -27.43 -4.32 -1.52
CA ALA A 386 -27.87 -3.70 -2.77
C ALA A 386 -26.71 -3.10 -3.59
N ARG A 387 -25.63 -2.62 -2.93
CA ARG A 387 -24.47 -1.98 -3.58
C ARG A 387 -23.53 -2.97 -4.26
N PHE A 388 -23.60 -4.24 -3.89
CA PHE A 388 -22.63 -5.26 -4.29
C PHE A 388 -23.23 -6.42 -5.09
N ARG A 389 -24.50 -6.29 -5.52
CA ARG A 389 -25.17 -7.31 -6.32
C ARG A 389 -24.38 -7.61 -7.60
N HIS A 390 -24.29 -8.88 -7.96
CA HIS A 390 -23.66 -9.38 -9.19
C HIS A 390 -22.13 -9.21 -9.33
N ARG A 391 -21.39 -9.01 -8.22
CA ARG A 391 -19.92 -9.03 -8.25
C ARG A 391 -19.37 -10.45 -8.40
N SER A 392 -18.32 -10.59 -9.21
CA SER A 392 -17.53 -11.83 -9.30
C SER A 392 -16.78 -12.09 -7.99
N PRO A 393 -16.38 -13.35 -7.71
CA PRO A 393 -15.50 -13.66 -6.57
C PRO A 393 -14.19 -12.84 -6.56
N SER A 394 -13.62 -12.58 -7.73
CA SER A 394 -12.40 -11.77 -7.85
C SER A 394 -12.64 -10.30 -7.51
N ALA A 395 -13.77 -9.72 -7.94
CA ALA A 395 -14.17 -8.35 -7.60
C ALA A 395 -14.46 -8.19 -6.10
N TRP A 396 -14.98 -9.24 -5.46
CA TRP A 396 -15.04 -9.31 -4.00
C TRP A 396 -13.64 -9.29 -3.39
N GLY A 397 -12.71 -10.12 -3.86
CA GLY A 397 -11.34 -10.13 -3.33
C GLY A 397 -10.64 -8.77 -3.35
N VAL A 398 -10.77 -8.00 -4.44
CA VAL A 398 -10.22 -6.64 -4.53
C VAL A 398 -10.88 -5.73 -3.50
N HIS A 399 -12.22 -5.72 -3.45
CA HIS A 399 -12.94 -4.84 -2.54
C HIS A 399 -12.70 -5.19 -1.06
N MET A 400 -12.59 -6.48 -0.74
CA MET A 400 -12.23 -6.99 0.58
C MET A 400 -10.86 -6.47 1.01
N SER A 401 -9.86 -6.52 0.13
CA SER A 401 -8.51 -6.02 0.45
C SER A 401 -8.52 -4.50 0.70
N LEU A 402 -9.32 -3.74 -0.07
CA LEU A 402 -9.51 -2.30 0.16
C LEU A 402 -10.21 -2.02 1.50
N MET A 403 -11.26 -2.76 1.84
CA MET A 403 -11.93 -2.66 3.15
C MET A 403 -10.97 -3.01 4.31
N VAL A 404 -10.10 -4.01 4.14
CA VAL A 404 -9.04 -4.36 5.11
C VAL A 404 -8.06 -3.20 5.28
N ARG A 405 -7.68 -2.53 4.18
CA ARG A 405 -6.76 -1.39 4.20
C ARG A 405 -7.29 -0.19 5.00
N GLU A 406 -8.60 0.01 4.99
CA GLU A 406 -9.28 1.04 5.78
C GLU A 406 -9.50 0.62 7.25
N ALA A 407 -9.70 -0.68 7.50
CA ALA A 407 -10.02 -1.19 8.83
C ALA A 407 -8.83 -1.41 9.78
N VAL A 408 -7.61 -1.53 9.23
CA VAL A 408 -6.41 -2.00 9.95
C VAL A 408 -5.19 -1.14 9.58
N PRO A 409 -4.19 -0.96 10.48
CA PRO A 409 -2.97 -0.21 10.14
C PRO A 409 -2.27 -0.71 8.88
N LEU A 410 -1.68 0.23 8.11
CA LEU A 410 -1.06 -0.02 6.80
C LEU A 410 -0.13 -1.25 6.78
N ALA A 411 0.75 -1.38 7.77
CA ALA A 411 1.68 -2.51 7.87
C ALA A 411 0.97 -3.87 7.81
N ARG A 412 -0.07 -4.04 8.63
CA ARG A 412 -0.84 -5.29 8.71
C ARG A 412 -1.77 -5.46 7.51
N ALA A 413 -2.30 -4.36 6.96
CA ALA A 413 -3.10 -4.41 5.73
C ALA A 413 -2.30 -4.90 4.52
N LEU A 414 -1.02 -4.54 4.41
CA LEU A 414 -0.12 -5.04 3.37
C LEU A 414 0.17 -6.53 3.57
N ASP A 415 0.48 -6.96 4.81
CA ASP A 415 0.73 -8.38 5.13
C ASP A 415 -0.51 -9.27 4.85
N LEU A 416 -1.72 -8.74 5.13
CA LEU A 416 -2.98 -9.42 4.80
C LEU A 416 -3.24 -9.47 3.29
N SER A 417 -3.02 -8.37 2.59
CA SER A 417 -3.17 -8.29 1.13
C SER A 417 -2.21 -9.24 0.40
N ASP A 418 -0.99 -9.40 0.91
CA ASP A 418 0.00 -10.38 0.43
C ASP A 418 -0.52 -11.81 0.55
N ALA A 419 -1.02 -12.19 1.73
CA ALA A 419 -1.64 -13.50 1.95
C ALA A 419 -2.90 -13.71 1.09
N MET A 420 -3.67 -12.66 0.81
CA MET A 420 -4.84 -12.72 -0.09
C MET A 420 -4.44 -12.90 -1.56
N LEU A 421 -3.35 -12.27 -2.02
CA LEU A 421 -2.80 -12.40 -3.37
C LEU A 421 -2.19 -13.78 -3.63
N ALA A 422 -1.66 -14.43 -2.60
CA ALA A 422 -1.16 -15.80 -2.67
C ALA A 422 -2.26 -16.84 -2.95
N ARG A 423 -3.55 -16.49 -2.77
CA ARG A 423 -4.69 -17.40 -2.99
C ARG A 423 -5.24 -17.33 -4.42
N PRO A 424 -5.77 -18.43 -4.97
CA PRO A 424 -6.17 -18.53 -6.39
C PRO A 424 -7.53 -17.88 -6.75
N TRP A 425 -8.06 -16.98 -5.91
CA TRP A 425 -9.40 -16.39 -6.09
C TRP A 425 -9.43 -15.04 -6.82
N LEU A 426 -8.27 -14.42 -7.03
CA LEU A 426 -8.12 -13.17 -7.77
C LEU A 426 -7.63 -13.46 -9.19
N HIS A 427 -8.29 -12.87 -10.19
CA HIS A 427 -7.79 -12.89 -11.56
C HIS A 427 -6.56 -11.98 -11.70
N ALA A 428 -5.67 -12.30 -12.64
CA ALA A 428 -4.42 -11.55 -12.85
C ALA A 428 -4.67 -10.03 -12.97
N SER A 429 -5.62 -9.60 -13.81
CA SER A 429 -5.94 -8.17 -13.97
C SER A 429 -6.38 -7.47 -12.68
N ASP A 430 -7.07 -8.20 -11.80
CA ASP A 430 -7.53 -7.69 -10.50
C ASP A 430 -6.38 -7.65 -9.49
N GLN A 431 -5.43 -8.58 -9.56
CA GLN A 431 -4.18 -8.52 -8.80
C GLN A 431 -3.35 -7.29 -9.21
N HIS A 432 -3.21 -7.00 -10.52
CA HIS A 432 -2.53 -5.78 -11.01
C HIS A 432 -3.19 -4.52 -10.47
N ARG A 433 -4.52 -4.40 -10.56
CA ARG A 433 -5.28 -3.23 -10.06
C ARG A 433 -5.11 -3.04 -8.57
N LEU A 434 -5.18 -4.12 -7.79
CA LEU A 434 -5.05 -4.06 -6.35
C LEU A 434 -3.66 -3.62 -5.92
N VAL A 435 -2.60 -4.24 -6.48
CA VAL A 435 -1.22 -3.89 -6.16
C VAL A 435 -0.91 -2.44 -6.54
N LEU A 436 -1.39 -1.95 -7.70
CA LEU A 436 -1.24 -0.54 -8.07
C LEU A 436 -1.87 0.40 -7.04
N ALA A 437 -3.12 0.13 -6.63
CA ALA A 437 -3.83 0.98 -5.69
C ALA A 437 -3.19 0.99 -4.28
N LEU A 438 -2.76 -0.19 -3.80
CA LEU A 438 -2.11 -0.31 -2.50
C LEU A 438 -0.76 0.42 -2.48
N LEU A 439 0.06 0.26 -3.52
CA LEU A 439 1.37 0.93 -3.60
C LEU A 439 1.23 2.44 -3.80
N ALA A 440 0.25 2.88 -4.59
CA ALA A 440 -0.02 4.31 -4.82
C ALA A 440 -0.37 5.09 -3.56
N THR A 441 -1.09 4.44 -2.66
CA THR A 441 -1.60 5.04 -1.41
C THR A 441 -0.75 4.68 -0.20
N SER A 442 0.39 4.00 -0.41
CA SER A 442 1.30 3.62 0.66
C SER A 442 2.35 4.70 0.93
N GLU A 443 2.56 4.99 2.21
CA GLU A 443 3.49 6.04 2.65
C GLU A 443 4.72 5.48 3.39
N ALA A 444 4.76 4.16 3.62
CA ALA A 444 5.83 3.56 4.40
C ALA A 444 7.16 3.64 3.62
N ALA A 445 8.19 4.14 4.28
CA ALA A 445 9.54 4.31 3.74
C ALA A 445 10.61 3.54 4.56
N ASP A 446 10.17 2.73 5.51
CA ASP A 446 11.03 1.90 6.35
C ASP A 446 11.46 0.61 5.62
N PRO A 447 12.57 -0.04 6.03
CA PRO A 447 13.05 -1.27 5.39
C PRO A 447 12.00 -2.39 5.35
N LEU A 448 11.18 -2.52 6.40
CA LEU A 448 10.10 -3.51 6.45
C LEU A 448 8.96 -3.15 5.50
N GLY A 449 8.62 -1.86 5.37
CA GLY A 449 7.69 -1.38 4.34
C GLY A 449 8.13 -1.76 2.93
N PHE A 450 9.41 -1.56 2.60
CA PHE A 450 9.95 -1.99 1.30
C PHE A 450 9.91 -3.51 1.10
N GLN A 451 10.19 -4.29 2.15
CA GLN A 451 10.07 -5.75 2.09
C GLN A 451 8.64 -6.17 1.72
N ARG A 452 7.63 -5.53 2.31
CA ARG A 452 6.22 -5.76 1.99
C ARG A 452 5.85 -5.35 0.56
N TYR A 453 6.37 -4.21 0.08
CA TYR A 453 6.15 -3.82 -1.31
C TYR A 453 6.74 -4.83 -2.29
N THR A 454 7.93 -5.34 -1.98
CA THR A 454 8.56 -6.36 -2.82
C THR A 454 7.82 -7.69 -2.81
N SER A 455 7.25 -8.12 -1.68
CA SER A 455 6.45 -9.36 -1.63
C SER A 455 5.17 -9.24 -2.48
N LEU A 456 4.45 -8.12 -2.35
CA LEU A 456 3.26 -7.84 -3.16
C LEU A 456 3.57 -7.84 -4.66
N LEU A 457 4.69 -7.26 -5.06
CA LEU A 457 5.11 -7.19 -6.46
C LEU A 457 5.53 -8.55 -7.02
N GLN A 458 6.06 -9.47 -6.21
CA GLN A 458 6.45 -10.82 -6.64
C GLN A 458 5.26 -11.64 -7.14
N HIS A 459 4.04 -11.35 -6.67
CA HIS A 459 2.83 -12.02 -7.13
C HIS A 459 2.39 -11.62 -8.55
N VAL A 460 2.79 -10.43 -9.00
CA VAL A 460 2.16 -9.76 -10.15
C VAL A 460 3.17 -9.43 -11.26
N SER A 461 4.45 -9.29 -10.92
CA SER A 461 5.53 -8.90 -11.84
C SER A 461 6.73 -9.83 -11.68
N SER A 462 7.21 -10.35 -12.81
CA SER A 462 8.51 -11.03 -12.98
C SER A 462 9.57 -9.98 -13.34
N PRO A 463 10.90 -10.25 -13.20
CA PRO A 463 11.89 -9.27 -12.74
C PRO A 463 11.86 -7.94 -13.50
N ALA A 464 12.09 -6.86 -12.73
CA ALA A 464 12.03 -5.47 -13.18
C ALA A 464 12.59 -5.26 -14.59
N PRO A 465 11.79 -4.72 -15.53
CA PRO A 465 12.30 -4.38 -16.84
C PRO A 465 13.32 -3.24 -16.75
N ALA A 466 14.18 -3.15 -17.76
CA ALA A 466 15.09 -2.02 -17.91
C ALA A 466 14.32 -0.68 -17.96
N PRO A 467 14.93 0.43 -17.51
CA PRO A 467 14.31 1.75 -17.54
C PRO A 467 13.82 2.09 -18.96
N ARG A 468 12.55 2.50 -19.06
CA ARG A 468 11.82 2.78 -20.31
C ARG A 468 10.96 4.04 -20.15
N ALA A 469 10.26 4.44 -21.23
CA ALA A 469 9.25 5.49 -21.12
C ALA A 469 8.10 5.04 -20.21
N MET A 470 7.70 5.91 -19.27
CA MET A 470 6.64 5.62 -18.31
C MET A 470 5.29 5.47 -19.02
N ALA A 471 4.50 4.48 -18.60
CA ALA A 471 3.16 4.24 -19.09
C ALA A 471 2.27 5.47 -18.85
N PRO A 472 1.33 5.75 -19.77
CA PRO A 472 0.50 6.94 -19.69
C PRO A 472 -0.36 6.98 -18.42
N PHE A 473 -0.83 5.83 -17.93
CA PHE A 473 -1.60 5.77 -16.70
C PHE A 473 -0.76 6.10 -15.46
N THR A 474 0.43 5.50 -15.32
CA THR A 474 1.38 5.82 -14.24
C THR A 474 1.76 7.30 -14.24
N ALA A 475 1.92 7.90 -15.44
CA ALA A 475 2.15 9.33 -15.61
C ALA A 475 0.97 10.22 -15.17
N VAL A 476 -0.27 9.82 -15.45
CA VAL A 476 -1.47 10.54 -14.99
C VAL A 476 -1.64 10.39 -13.48
N LEU A 477 -1.45 9.18 -12.94
CA LEU A 477 -1.54 8.90 -11.52
C LEU A 477 -0.50 9.67 -10.71
N GLY A 478 0.75 9.71 -11.19
CA GLY A 478 1.82 10.51 -10.56
C GLY A 478 1.50 12.00 -10.52
N ARG A 479 0.93 12.56 -11.59
CA ARG A 479 0.43 13.95 -11.59
C ARG A 479 -0.71 14.17 -10.59
N ALA A 480 -1.65 13.23 -10.52
CA ALA A 480 -2.77 13.33 -9.59
C ALA A 480 -2.28 13.31 -8.13
N LEU A 481 -1.32 12.44 -7.81
CA LEU A 481 -0.69 12.35 -6.49
C LEU A 481 0.12 13.59 -6.12
N ALA A 482 0.81 14.21 -7.09
CA ALA A 482 1.54 15.46 -6.85
C ALA A 482 0.62 16.65 -6.53
N LEU A 483 -0.62 16.65 -7.07
CA LEU A 483 -1.59 17.74 -6.88
C LEU A 483 -2.52 17.53 -5.69
N HIS A 484 -2.87 16.27 -5.37
CA HIS A 484 -3.91 15.91 -4.40
C HIS A 484 -3.48 14.71 -3.53
N ALA A 485 -2.31 14.81 -2.89
CA ALA A 485 -1.72 13.71 -2.11
C ALA A 485 -2.63 13.19 -0.99
N ASP A 486 -3.43 14.05 -0.36
CA ASP A 486 -4.27 13.73 0.79
C ASP A 486 -5.68 13.23 0.43
N ASP A 487 -6.14 13.43 -0.82
CA ASP A 487 -7.52 13.14 -1.27
C ASP A 487 -7.65 11.83 -2.08
N LEU A 488 -6.55 11.10 -2.24
CA LEU A 488 -6.45 9.95 -3.14
C LEU A 488 -6.61 8.61 -2.39
N ASP A 489 -7.84 8.11 -2.37
CA ASP A 489 -8.18 6.82 -1.79
C ASP A 489 -7.81 5.64 -2.70
N ALA A 490 -7.41 4.52 -2.11
CA ALA A 490 -7.06 3.29 -2.83
C ALA A 490 -8.24 2.78 -3.67
N THR A 491 -9.46 2.94 -3.16
CA THR A 491 -10.70 2.59 -3.86
C THR A 491 -10.88 3.36 -5.17
N ARG A 492 -10.61 4.68 -5.16
CA ARG A 492 -10.69 5.52 -6.37
C ARG A 492 -9.65 5.13 -7.42
N VAL A 493 -8.43 4.79 -6.98
CA VAL A 493 -7.37 4.31 -7.89
C VAL A 493 -7.77 2.98 -8.53
N CYS A 494 -8.30 2.04 -7.75
CA CYS A 494 -8.82 0.78 -8.28
C CYS A 494 -9.96 1.00 -9.29
N GLU A 495 -10.91 1.88 -9.00
CA GLU A 495 -12.02 2.21 -9.91
C GLU A 495 -11.52 2.79 -11.24
N GLN A 496 -10.57 3.73 -11.20
CA GLN A 496 -9.97 4.29 -12.41
C GLN A 496 -9.20 3.23 -13.21
N ALA A 497 -8.52 2.30 -12.52
CA ALA A 497 -7.78 1.21 -13.14
C ALA A 497 -8.70 0.14 -13.79
N THR A 498 -10.01 0.14 -13.53
CA THR A 498 -10.96 -0.76 -14.22
C THR A 498 -11.12 -0.43 -15.70
N LEU A 499 -10.92 0.84 -16.09
CA LEU A 499 -11.07 1.33 -17.47
C LEU A 499 -9.90 0.96 -18.39
N LEU A 500 -8.81 0.41 -17.84
CA LEU A 500 -7.58 0.11 -18.55
C LEU A 500 -7.59 -1.29 -19.13
N SER A 501 -6.91 -1.45 -20.28
CA SER A 501 -6.64 -2.77 -20.85
C SER A 501 -5.64 -3.57 -19.99
N PRO A 502 -5.67 -4.91 -20.00
CA PRO A 502 -4.77 -5.74 -19.20
C PRO A 502 -3.29 -5.50 -19.51
N ALA A 503 -2.95 -5.20 -20.76
CA ALA A 503 -1.59 -4.85 -21.17
C ALA A 503 -1.11 -3.52 -20.53
N GLN A 504 -1.99 -2.51 -20.47
CA GLN A 504 -1.67 -1.23 -19.83
C GLN A 504 -1.54 -1.36 -18.30
N LEU A 505 -2.34 -2.23 -17.68
CA LEU A 505 -2.24 -2.54 -16.25
C LEU A 505 -0.91 -3.24 -15.93
N GLN A 506 -0.54 -4.24 -16.73
CA GLN A 506 0.75 -4.92 -16.58
C GLN A 506 1.91 -3.93 -16.73
N GLN A 507 1.87 -3.08 -17.77
CA GLN A 507 2.90 -2.06 -18.00
C GLN A 507 3.02 -1.09 -16.81
N SER A 508 1.88 -0.69 -16.23
CA SER A 508 1.85 0.21 -15.07
C SER A 508 2.42 -0.45 -13.81
N VAL A 509 2.15 -1.74 -13.58
CA VAL A 509 2.75 -2.47 -12.43
C VAL A 509 4.25 -2.65 -12.60
N GLU A 510 4.71 -2.99 -13.79
CA GLU A 510 6.14 -3.06 -14.12
C GLU A 510 6.84 -1.72 -13.87
N ASP A 511 6.18 -0.61 -14.22
CA ASP A 511 6.68 0.74 -13.98
C ASP A 511 6.82 1.02 -12.47
N VAL A 512 5.78 0.71 -11.71
CA VAL A 512 5.79 0.81 -10.24
C VAL A 512 6.87 -0.08 -9.62
N HIS A 513 7.11 -1.28 -10.17
CA HIS A 513 8.15 -2.18 -9.69
C HIS A 513 9.54 -1.54 -9.75
N VAL A 514 9.89 -0.88 -10.86
CA VAL A 514 11.18 -0.17 -10.99
C VAL A 514 11.27 0.99 -10.00
N LEU A 515 10.17 1.72 -9.77
CA LEU A 515 10.13 2.85 -8.84
C LEU A 515 10.27 2.41 -7.38
N VAL A 516 9.68 1.26 -7.01
CA VAL A 516 9.89 0.64 -5.69
C VAL A 516 11.34 0.18 -5.52
N GLN A 517 11.94 -0.42 -6.55
CA GLN A 517 13.36 -0.81 -6.50
C GLN A 517 14.29 0.42 -6.38
N LEU A 518 14.02 1.50 -7.12
CA LEU A 518 14.75 2.76 -7.01
C LEU A 518 14.62 3.33 -5.58
N ALA A 519 13.41 3.42 -5.05
CA ALA A 519 13.19 3.93 -3.70
C ALA A 519 13.86 3.04 -2.63
N HIS A 520 13.82 1.72 -2.80
CA HIS A 520 14.51 0.79 -1.90
C HIS A 520 16.03 0.94 -1.95
N THR A 521 16.62 1.05 -3.15
CA THR A 521 18.06 1.27 -3.28
C THR A 521 18.50 2.60 -2.69
N LEU A 522 17.73 3.67 -2.88
CA LEU A 522 17.99 4.98 -2.25
C LEU A 522 17.87 4.93 -0.72
N ALA A 523 16.88 4.21 -0.19
CA ALA A 523 16.73 4.00 1.25
C ALA A 523 17.93 3.26 1.85
N GLN A 524 18.45 2.22 1.17
CA GLN A 524 19.68 1.53 1.58
C GLN A 524 20.93 2.43 1.54
N LEU A 525 20.91 3.49 0.73
CA LEU A 525 21.99 4.48 0.62
C LEU A 525 21.83 5.65 1.61
N GLY A 526 20.79 5.63 2.46
CA GLY A 526 20.60 6.59 3.55
C GLY A 526 19.56 7.68 3.30
N VAL A 527 18.82 7.64 2.18
CA VAL A 527 17.73 8.59 1.87
C VAL A 527 16.43 7.82 1.66
N ALA A 528 15.61 7.77 2.70
CA ALA A 528 14.36 7.02 2.70
C ALA A 528 13.15 7.92 2.37
N HIS A 529 12.53 7.66 1.22
CA HIS A 529 11.25 8.26 0.82
C HIS A 529 10.32 7.16 0.31
N ALA A 530 9.02 7.35 0.47
CA ALA A 530 8.02 6.42 -0.05
C ALA A 530 8.11 6.31 -1.59
N PRO A 531 7.79 5.16 -2.19
CA PRO A 531 7.87 4.97 -3.66
C PRO A 531 7.14 6.05 -4.46
N ARG A 532 5.98 6.51 -3.97
CA ARG A 532 5.17 7.57 -4.59
C ARG A 532 5.88 8.92 -4.70
N TYR A 533 6.91 9.19 -3.89
CA TYR A 533 7.70 10.43 -3.98
C TYR A 533 8.39 10.59 -5.35
N TYR A 534 8.71 9.46 -5.99
CA TYR A 534 9.32 9.42 -7.32
C TYR A 534 8.28 9.30 -8.44
N TRP A 535 6.98 9.43 -8.15
CA TRP A 535 5.93 9.41 -9.17
C TRP A 535 5.55 10.84 -9.57
N GLY A 536 5.72 11.20 -10.85
CA GLY A 536 5.18 12.44 -11.42
C GLY A 536 6.19 13.39 -12.07
N ASP A 537 5.71 14.57 -12.50
CA ASP A 537 6.48 15.57 -13.27
C ASP A 537 7.58 16.27 -12.47
N THR A 538 7.48 16.32 -11.14
CA THR A 538 8.50 16.89 -10.24
C THR A 538 9.70 15.96 -10.04
N HIS A 539 9.76 14.84 -10.76
CA HIS A 539 10.84 13.86 -10.68
C HIS A 539 12.23 14.48 -10.83
N ALA A 540 12.40 15.52 -11.66
CA ALA A 540 13.69 16.20 -11.80
C ALA A 540 14.11 17.00 -10.55
N GLU A 541 13.18 17.66 -9.88
CA GLU A 541 13.42 18.44 -8.66
C GLU A 541 13.67 17.52 -7.47
N HIS A 542 12.86 16.47 -7.34
CA HIS A 542 13.03 15.43 -6.34
C HIS A 542 14.36 14.68 -6.53
N ALA A 543 14.78 14.44 -7.76
CA ALA A 543 16.09 13.86 -8.02
C ALA A 543 17.23 14.78 -7.56
N HIS A 544 17.12 16.09 -7.78
CA HIS A 544 18.12 17.05 -7.31
C HIS A 544 18.27 17.02 -5.77
N THR A 545 17.16 17.12 -5.05
CA THR A 545 17.14 17.07 -3.58
C THR A 545 17.68 15.73 -3.05
N THR A 546 17.34 14.63 -3.71
CA THR A 546 17.82 13.29 -3.37
C THR A 546 19.33 13.17 -3.58
N MET A 547 19.86 13.61 -4.73
CA MET A 547 21.31 13.58 -5.01
C MET A 547 22.10 14.42 -4.00
N HIS A 548 21.59 15.60 -3.66
CA HIS A 548 22.18 16.46 -2.64
C HIS A 548 22.23 15.77 -1.26
N ALA A 549 21.13 15.12 -0.85
CA ALA A 549 21.07 14.37 0.42
C ALA A 549 22.03 13.17 0.44
N LEU A 550 22.16 12.43 -0.67
CA LEU A 550 23.09 11.30 -0.81
C LEU A 550 24.55 11.74 -0.66
N VAL A 551 24.95 12.80 -1.36
CA VAL A 551 26.32 13.34 -1.26
C VAL A 551 26.61 13.76 0.18
N ARG A 552 25.70 14.49 0.83
CA ARG A 552 25.84 14.87 2.24
C ARG A 552 25.91 13.67 3.17
N HIS A 553 25.16 12.59 2.90
CA HIS A 553 25.22 11.36 3.68
C HIS A 553 26.59 10.68 3.53
N ALA A 554 27.10 10.57 2.31
CA ALA A 554 28.40 9.96 2.02
C ALA A 554 29.55 10.71 2.71
N LEU A 555 29.53 12.05 2.68
CA LEU A 555 30.57 12.89 3.29
C LEU A 555 30.55 12.88 4.82
N ARG A 556 29.49 12.37 5.47
CA ARG A 556 29.49 12.14 6.93
C ARG A 556 30.31 10.91 7.32
N ALA A 557 30.50 9.96 6.40
CA ALA A 557 31.25 8.72 6.63
C ALA A 557 32.76 8.96 6.50
N ARG A 558 33.33 9.67 7.49
CA ARG A 558 34.74 10.07 7.52
C ARG A 558 35.68 8.87 7.30
N GLY A 559 36.55 8.95 6.30
CA GLY A 559 37.59 7.96 6.00
C GLY A 559 37.22 6.88 4.98
N SER A 560 35.95 6.75 4.57
CA SER A 560 35.50 5.80 3.53
C SER A 560 34.67 6.47 2.42
N GLU A 561 34.87 7.77 2.22
CA GLU A 561 34.03 8.62 1.38
C GLU A 561 34.08 8.16 -0.09
N ARG A 562 35.28 7.93 -0.63
CA ARG A 562 35.47 7.44 -2.00
C ARG A 562 34.77 6.11 -2.27
N SER A 563 34.96 5.11 -1.40
CA SER A 563 34.37 3.79 -1.61
C SER A 563 32.85 3.81 -1.43
N THR A 564 32.33 4.67 -0.57
CA THR A 564 30.89 4.88 -0.37
C THR A 564 30.26 5.56 -1.58
N LEU A 565 30.87 6.63 -2.10
CA LEU A 565 30.42 7.35 -3.30
C LEU A 565 30.46 6.45 -4.55
N MET A 566 31.52 5.66 -4.74
CA MET A 566 31.59 4.67 -5.83
C MET A 566 30.50 3.61 -5.70
N ARG A 567 30.26 3.08 -4.50
CA ARG A 567 29.18 2.09 -4.27
C ARG A 567 27.79 2.68 -4.54
N MET A 568 27.57 3.94 -4.18
CA MET A 568 26.33 4.67 -4.50
C MET A 568 26.14 4.77 -6.01
N LEU A 569 27.15 5.24 -6.74
CA LEU A 569 27.09 5.37 -8.20
C LEU A 569 26.87 4.03 -8.90
N ALA A 570 27.55 2.97 -8.47
CA ALA A 570 27.38 1.62 -9.01
C ALA A 570 25.96 1.06 -8.76
N ARG A 571 25.33 1.39 -7.62
CA ARG A 571 23.95 0.96 -7.32
C ARG A 571 22.89 1.77 -8.05
N LEU A 572 23.16 3.03 -8.38
CA LEU A 572 22.26 3.91 -9.12
C LEU A 572 22.38 3.74 -10.64
N ALA A 573 23.53 3.25 -11.12
CA ALA A 573 23.83 3.00 -12.53
C ALA A 573 22.72 2.27 -13.33
N PRO A 574 22.07 1.20 -12.81
CA PRO A 574 21.01 0.49 -13.54
C PRO A 574 19.74 1.32 -13.78
N PHE A 575 19.51 2.36 -12.98
CA PHE A 575 18.32 3.21 -13.06
C PHE A 575 18.52 4.47 -13.90
N LEU A 576 19.72 4.65 -14.49
CA LEU A 576 20.02 5.78 -15.36
C LEU A 576 19.45 5.58 -16.75
N ALA A 577 18.88 6.66 -17.30
CA ALA A 577 18.35 6.73 -18.66
C ALA A 577 19.46 6.79 -19.72
N THR A 578 20.26 5.73 -19.89
CA THR A 578 21.43 5.73 -20.79
C THR A 578 21.09 5.79 -22.27
N ASN A 579 19.95 5.23 -22.66
CA ASN A 579 19.50 5.11 -24.05
C ASN A 579 18.31 6.02 -24.40
N ALA A 580 18.04 7.06 -23.61
CA ALA A 580 16.97 7.99 -23.93
C ALA A 580 17.32 8.76 -25.22
N PRO A 581 16.55 8.62 -26.33
CA PRO A 581 16.75 9.48 -27.49
C PRO A 581 16.38 10.90 -27.07
N ALA A 582 17.39 11.77 -26.95
CA ALA A 582 17.26 13.17 -26.52
C ALA A 582 16.36 14.04 -27.43
N ALA A 583 15.72 13.48 -28.47
CA ALA A 583 15.06 14.22 -29.53
C ALA A 583 13.73 13.63 -30.07
N SER A 584 13.24 12.46 -29.62
CA SER A 584 12.07 11.80 -30.27
C SER A 584 10.77 11.77 -29.48
N HIS A 585 10.72 12.31 -28.26
CA HIS A 585 9.47 12.38 -27.50
C HIS A 585 9.17 13.83 -27.11
N GLY A 586 7.92 14.24 -27.34
CA GLY A 586 7.48 15.61 -27.11
C GLY A 586 7.68 16.07 -25.66
N PRO A 587 7.68 17.40 -25.42
CA PRO A 587 7.78 17.96 -24.07
C PRO A 587 6.62 17.40 -23.21
N GLY A 588 6.93 16.45 -22.31
CA GLY A 588 5.94 15.78 -21.46
C GLY A 588 6.04 14.24 -21.35
N ALA A 589 6.99 13.60 -22.05
CA ALA A 589 7.23 12.16 -21.84
C ALA A 589 8.03 11.92 -20.54
N LEU A 590 7.37 11.33 -19.56
CA LEU A 590 7.96 10.95 -18.28
C LEU A 590 8.81 9.68 -18.41
N TRP A 591 10.00 9.68 -17.80
CA TRP A 591 10.93 8.57 -17.85
C TRP A 591 10.90 7.76 -16.56
N LEU A 592 11.04 6.44 -16.68
CA LEU A 592 11.11 5.52 -15.56
C LEU A 592 12.57 5.43 -15.05
N GLY A 593 12.87 6.12 -13.95
CA GLY A 593 14.22 6.15 -13.35
C GLY A 593 14.89 7.53 -13.37
N LEU A 594 16.14 7.60 -12.93
CA LEU A 594 16.86 8.85 -12.72
C LEU A 594 17.22 9.53 -14.06
N PRO A 595 16.91 10.83 -14.25
CA PRO A 595 17.31 11.55 -15.45
C PRO A 595 18.85 11.63 -15.54
N THR A 596 19.38 11.71 -16.76
CA THR A 596 20.84 11.83 -17.01
C THR A 596 21.46 13.04 -16.32
N SER A 597 20.68 14.10 -16.11
CA SER A 597 21.07 15.27 -15.33
C SER A 597 21.44 14.96 -13.87
N CYS A 598 20.97 13.84 -13.30
CA CYS A 598 21.30 13.44 -11.92
C CYS A 598 22.79 13.22 -11.72
N VAL A 599 23.47 12.63 -12.71
CA VAL A 599 24.93 12.40 -12.63
C VAL A 599 25.65 13.74 -12.55
N ARG A 600 25.30 14.67 -13.45
CA ARG A 600 25.85 16.03 -13.46
C ARG A 600 25.56 16.77 -12.16
N ILE A 601 24.35 16.65 -11.62
CA ILE A 601 23.95 17.25 -10.34
C ILE A 601 24.75 16.64 -9.19
N PHE A 602 24.86 15.32 -9.10
CA PHE A 602 25.59 14.63 -8.03
C PHE A 602 27.04 15.12 -7.93
N PHE A 603 27.73 15.19 -9.07
CA PHE A 603 29.10 15.68 -9.15
C PHE A 603 29.22 17.18 -8.87
N ARG A 604 28.21 17.98 -9.28
CA ARG A 604 28.12 19.40 -8.91
C ARG A 604 27.94 19.58 -7.40
N GLU A 605 27.10 18.79 -6.76
CA GLU A 605 26.89 18.84 -5.31
C GLU A 605 28.15 18.44 -4.52
N LEU A 606 28.92 17.46 -5.03
CA LEU A 606 30.22 17.10 -4.46
C LEU A 606 31.21 18.28 -4.50
N LEU A 607 31.27 18.98 -5.62
CA LEU A 607 32.07 20.20 -5.77
C LEU A 607 31.61 21.31 -4.83
N LEU A 608 30.29 21.49 -4.68
CA LEU A 608 29.71 22.47 -3.75
C LEU A 608 29.99 22.12 -2.28
N ALA A 609 30.18 20.84 -1.97
CA ALA A 609 30.52 20.35 -0.63
C ALA A 609 32.01 20.52 -0.24
N ARG A 610 32.84 21.11 -1.12
CA ARG A 610 34.26 21.46 -0.91
C ARG A 610 35.25 20.30 -0.93
N GLU A 611 34.97 19.26 -1.72
CA GLU A 611 35.88 18.12 -1.87
C GLU A 611 36.37 17.95 -3.32
N PRO A 612 37.21 18.87 -3.85
CA PRO A 612 37.65 18.83 -5.24
C PRO A 612 38.65 17.69 -5.51
N VAL A 613 39.39 17.25 -4.49
CA VAL A 613 40.31 16.09 -4.59
C VAL A 613 39.51 14.81 -4.79
N LEU A 614 38.48 14.58 -3.97
CA LEU A 614 37.58 13.42 -4.10
C LEU A 614 36.84 13.42 -5.44
N PHE A 615 36.44 14.59 -5.94
CA PHE A 615 35.86 14.72 -7.27
C PHE A 615 36.79 14.17 -8.36
N ASN A 616 38.06 14.59 -8.38
CA ASN A 616 39.01 14.12 -9.39
C ASN A 616 39.35 12.64 -9.23
N GLU A 617 39.48 12.15 -7.99
CA GLU A 617 39.67 10.72 -7.72
C GLU A 617 38.51 9.89 -8.26
N LEU A 618 37.26 10.31 -8.04
CA LEU A 618 36.08 9.60 -8.54
C LEU A 618 36.03 9.63 -10.07
N VAL A 619 36.20 10.80 -10.70
CA VAL A 619 36.19 10.93 -12.17
C VAL A 619 37.27 10.06 -12.81
N SER A 620 38.45 9.96 -12.20
CA SER A 620 39.52 9.08 -12.69
C SER A 620 39.22 7.59 -12.51
N ALA A 621 38.42 7.22 -11.49
CA ALA A 621 38.07 5.84 -11.18
C ALA A 621 36.85 5.33 -11.95
N LEU A 622 35.95 6.21 -12.41
CA LEU A 622 34.74 5.86 -13.17
C LEU A 622 35.00 4.91 -14.37
N PRO A 623 36.02 5.12 -15.21
CA PRO A 623 36.27 4.25 -16.37
C PRO A 623 36.83 2.89 -15.99
N SER A 624 37.39 2.74 -14.77
CA SER A 624 38.02 1.51 -14.31
C SER A 624 37.03 0.50 -13.73
N ASP A 625 35.83 0.93 -13.34
CA ASP A 625 34.81 0.06 -12.75
C ASP A 625 33.69 -0.26 -13.77
N PRO A 626 33.52 -1.53 -14.20
CA PRO A 626 32.50 -1.90 -15.17
C PRO A 626 31.07 -1.65 -14.66
N ALA A 627 30.83 -1.66 -13.34
CA ALA A 627 29.52 -1.37 -12.78
C ALA A 627 29.10 0.10 -12.96
N CYS A 628 30.07 1.00 -13.12
CA CYS A 628 29.85 2.44 -13.32
C CYS A 628 29.88 2.86 -14.81
N ALA A 629 29.98 1.91 -15.75
CA ALA A 629 29.97 2.20 -17.19
C ALA A 629 28.88 3.19 -17.66
N PRO A 630 27.59 3.09 -17.23
CA PRO A 630 26.56 4.04 -17.66
C PRO A 630 26.77 5.45 -17.10
N VAL A 631 27.38 5.57 -15.92
CA VAL A 631 27.76 6.85 -15.32
C VAL A 631 28.94 7.46 -16.07
N ALA A 632 29.94 6.64 -16.42
CA ALA A 632 31.12 7.06 -17.16
C ALA A 632 30.79 7.58 -18.57
N GLN A 633 29.76 7.04 -19.22
CA GLN A 633 29.27 7.55 -20.51
C GLN A 633 28.66 8.97 -20.40
N GLN A 634 28.09 9.32 -19.25
CA GLN A 634 27.46 10.63 -19.00
C GLN A 634 28.42 11.65 -18.40
N MET A 635 29.53 11.20 -17.82
CA MET A 635 30.55 12.05 -17.20
C MET A 635 31.89 11.84 -17.91
N THR A 636 32.03 12.42 -19.10
CA THR A 636 33.32 12.38 -19.81
C THR A 636 34.31 13.35 -19.17
N ALA A 637 35.61 13.18 -19.46
CA ALA A 637 36.64 14.12 -19.00
C ALA A 637 36.34 15.58 -19.43
N ARG A 638 35.68 15.78 -20.58
CA ARG A 638 35.24 17.10 -21.05
C ARG A 638 34.08 17.66 -20.24
N ASP A 639 33.13 16.82 -19.84
CA ASP A 639 31.99 17.23 -19.02
C ASP A 639 32.41 17.57 -17.59
N ALA A 640 33.36 16.79 -17.04
CA ALA A 640 33.98 17.07 -15.75
C ALA A 640 34.74 18.41 -15.76
N GLU A 641 35.55 18.66 -16.80
CA GLU A 641 36.23 19.95 -16.99
C GLU A 641 35.22 21.11 -17.09
N ALA A 642 34.15 20.94 -17.88
CA ALA A 642 33.11 21.95 -18.03
C ALA A 642 32.42 22.26 -16.69
N LEU A 643 32.11 21.25 -15.89
CA LEU A 643 31.50 21.40 -14.57
C LEU A 643 32.39 22.15 -13.58
N VAL A 644 33.69 21.82 -13.54
CA VAL A 644 34.67 22.52 -12.70
C VAL A 644 34.73 24.00 -13.10
N LEU A 645 34.82 24.29 -14.39
CA LEU A 645 34.86 25.68 -14.88
C LEU A 645 33.56 26.44 -14.58
N GLU A 646 32.40 25.81 -14.79
CA GLU A 646 31.09 26.43 -14.50
C GLU A 646 30.92 26.73 -13.01
N THR A 647 31.29 25.80 -12.14
CA THR A 647 31.18 25.98 -10.68
C THR A 647 32.18 26.99 -10.16
N ALA A 648 33.43 26.97 -10.63
CA ALA A 648 34.43 27.98 -10.31
C ALA A 648 33.99 29.39 -10.75
N ARG A 649 33.43 29.52 -11.97
CA ARG A 649 32.88 30.79 -12.46
C ARG A 649 31.69 31.27 -11.65
N ALA A 650 30.78 30.38 -11.28
CA ALA A 650 29.66 30.73 -10.41
C ALA A 650 30.12 31.28 -9.05
N TRP A 651 31.17 30.70 -8.46
CA TRP A 651 31.76 31.22 -7.22
C TRP A 651 32.49 32.57 -7.41
N MET A 652 33.17 32.76 -8.54
CA MET A 652 33.79 34.04 -8.88
C MET A 652 32.73 35.15 -9.09
N ASP A 653 31.64 34.84 -9.78
CA ASP A 653 30.56 35.80 -10.05
C ASP A 653 29.78 36.17 -8.77
N GLN A 654 29.72 35.26 -7.79
CA GLN A 654 29.10 35.52 -6.47
C GLN A 654 29.97 36.37 -5.53
N ALA A 655 31.26 36.57 -5.84
CA ALA A 655 32.15 37.32 -4.95
C ALA A 655 31.89 38.84 -5.04
N PRO A 656 31.57 39.52 -3.93
CA PRO A 656 31.31 40.97 -3.92
C PRO A 656 32.59 41.80 -4.02
N THR A 657 33.76 41.21 -3.80
CA THR A 657 35.07 41.88 -3.73
C THR A 657 36.13 41.06 -4.44
N CYS A 658 37.17 41.73 -4.96
CA CYS A 658 38.33 41.07 -5.57
C CYS A 658 39.37 40.54 -4.56
N ASP A 659 39.08 40.56 -3.25
CA ASP A 659 39.99 40.06 -2.20
C ASP A 659 40.29 38.56 -2.39
N PRO A 660 41.56 38.15 -2.54
CA PRO A 660 41.93 36.74 -2.67
C PRO A 660 41.56 35.90 -1.44
N LEU A 661 41.47 36.50 -0.26
CA LEU A 661 41.05 35.84 0.98
C LEU A 661 39.51 35.74 1.09
N HIS A 662 38.76 36.33 0.16
CA HIS A 662 37.33 36.19 0.13
C HIS A 662 36.95 34.73 -0.12
N GLY A 663 36.15 34.15 0.77
CA GLY A 663 35.92 32.70 0.80
C GLY A 663 35.40 32.09 -0.49
N SER A 664 34.72 32.84 -1.36
CA SER A 664 34.27 32.35 -2.68
C SER A 664 35.40 32.30 -3.72
N LEU A 665 36.33 33.27 -3.69
CA LEU A 665 37.49 33.29 -4.59
C LEU A 665 38.54 32.27 -4.17
N GLN A 666 38.78 32.11 -2.87
CA GLN A 666 39.61 31.04 -2.34
C GLN A 666 39.07 29.66 -2.76
N ARG A 667 37.76 29.45 -2.64
CA ARG A 667 37.09 28.22 -3.08
C ARG A 667 37.28 27.95 -4.59
N ALA A 668 37.09 28.97 -5.43
CA ALA A 668 37.31 28.85 -6.87
C ALA A 668 38.77 28.48 -7.20
N ARG A 669 39.72 29.07 -6.47
CA ARG A 669 41.15 28.78 -6.62
C ARG A 669 41.49 27.34 -6.23
N GLU A 670 41.08 26.90 -5.04
CA GLU A 670 41.33 25.53 -4.55
C GLU A 670 40.77 24.46 -5.50
N MET A 671 39.59 24.71 -6.08
CA MET A 671 38.99 23.82 -7.06
C MET A 671 39.79 23.76 -8.39
N LEU A 672 40.20 24.91 -8.92
CA LEU A 672 40.97 24.98 -10.17
C LEU A 672 42.40 24.45 -10.02
N GLU A 673 43.00 24.59 -8.84
CA GLU A 673 44.33 24.02 -8.53
C GLU A 673 44.29 22.50 -8.38
N ALA A 674 43.19 21.94 -7.86
CA ALA A 674 43.02 20.50 -7.73
C ALA A 674 42.75 19.81 -9.09
N ALA A 675 42.14 20.52 -10.05
CA ALA A 675 41.78 20.01 -11.37
C ALA A 675 43.00 19.82 -12.31
N PRO A 676 42.92 18.94 -13.33
CA PRO A 676 43.99 18.82 -14.31
C PRO A 676 44.22 20.14 -15.06
N HIS A 677 45.49 20.55 -15.23
CA HIS A 677 45.88 21.78 -15.91
C HIS A 677 45.62 21.71 -17.42
N THR A 678 44.38 22.02 -17.81
CA THR A 678 44.00 22.26 -19.20
C THR A 678 44.20 23.73 -19.55
N PRO A 679 44.37 24.09 -20.83
CA PRO A 679 44.53 25.49 -21.23
C PRO A 679 43.32 26.37 -20.89
N ARG A 680 42.16 25.79 -20.59
CA ARG A 680 40.97 26.53 -20.13
C ARG A 680 41.02 26.81 -18.63
N VAL A 681 41.46 25.83 -17.84
CA VAL A 681 41.67 25.99 -16.38
C VAL A 681 42.80 26.99 -16.11
N GLU A 682 43.91 26.92 -16.85
CA GLU A 682 45.02 27.87 -16.72
C GLU A 682 44.60 29.31 -17.01
N LYS A 683 43.67 29.53 -17.95
CA LYS A 683 43.10 30.85 -18.23
C LYS A 683 42.26 31.40 -17.07
N GLU A 684 41.54 30.55 -16.35
CA GLU A 684 40.79 30.99 -15.17
C GLU A 684 41.71 31.20 -13.96
N LEU A 685 42.76 30.41 -13.80
CA LEU A 685 43.80 30.62 -12.77
C LEU A 685 44.56 31.94 -13.00
N SER A 686 44.91 32.27 -14.24
CA SER A 686 45.55 33.56 -14.56
C SER A 686 44.60 34.74 -14.33
N PHE A 687 43.29 34.56 -14.52
CA PHE A 687 42.28 35.55 -14.15
C PHE A 687 42.18 35.75 -12.63
N LEU A 688 42.22 34.69 -11.83
CA LEU A 688 42.27 34.81 -10.36
C LEU A 688 43.54 35.51 -9.89
N ALA A 689 44.69 35.25 -10.53
CA ALA A 689 45.93 35.96 -10.25
C ALA A 689 45.84 37.45 -10.57
N LEU A 690 45.14 37.83 -11.65
CA LEU A 690 44.84 39.22 -11.98
C LEU A 690 43.99 39.89 -10.89
N LEU A 691 42.94 39.23 -10.39
CA LEU A 691 42.08 39.76 -9.34
C LEU A 691 42.84 40.02 -8.04
N ALA A 692 43.70 39.07 -7.63
CA ALA A 692 44.55 39.22 -6.46
C ALA A 692 45.46 40.45 -6.58
N ARG A 693 46.11 40.63 -7.74
CA ARG A 693 46.97 41.80 -7.99
C ARG A 693 46.18 43.11 -8.00
N LEU A 694 44.97 43.15 -8.56
CA LEU A 694 44.10 44.33 -8.54
C LEU A 694 43.65 44.71 -7.12
N HIS A 695 43.48 43.72 -6.24
CA HIS A 695 43.16 43.96 -4.83
C HIS A 695 44.35 44.54 -4.06
N GLU A 696 45.56 44.00 -4.24
CA GLU A 696 46.79 44.51 -3.61
C GLU A 696 47.01 46.01 -3.86
N HIS A 697 46.56 46.50 -5.02
CA HIS A 697 46.72 47.90 -5.45
C HIS A 697 45.45 48.74 -5.22
N GLY A 698 44.59 48.35 -4.26
CA GLY A 698 43.45 49.16 -3.79
C GLY A 698 42.25 49.29 -4.74
N ALA A 699 42.42 49.00 -6.03
CA ALA A 699 41.35 49.07 -7.03
C ALA A 699 40.28 47.99 -6.87
N GLY A 700 40.62 46.87 -6.21
CA GLY A 700 39.71 45.74 -6.00
C GLY A 700 38.59 45.95 -4.97
N SER A 701 38.58 47.07 -4.23
CA SER A 701 37.58 47.34 -3.16
C SER A 701 36.22 47.81 -3.70
N ALA A 702 36.18 48.38 -4.91
CA ALA A 702 34.98 48.89 -5.56
C ALA A 702 34.61 48.14 -6.86
N LEU A 703 35.33 47.05 -7.15
CA LEU A 703 35.16 46.25 -8.37
C LEU A 703 34.75 44.83 -7.97
N THR A 704 33.79 44.27 -8.71
CA THR A 704 33.46 42.84 -8.62
C THR A 704 34.20 42.08 -9.72
N PRO A 705 34.51 40.78 -9.53
CA PRO A 705 35.09 39.93 -10.57
C PRO A 705 34.29 39.93 -11.87
N GLN A 706 32.96 39.99 -11.77
CA GLN A 706 32.06 40.09 -12.92
C GLN A 706 32.30 41.37 -13.73
N GLN A 707 32.52 42.51 -13.06
CA GLN A 707 32.85 43.78 -13.71
C GLN A 707 34.23 43.73 -14.37
N VAL A 708 35.23 43.10 -13.72
CA VAL A 708 36.57 42.90 -14.29
C VAL A 708 36.53 42.00 -15.53
N ARG A 709 35.63 41.01 -15.57
CA ARG A 709 35.45 40.17 -16.76
C ARG A 709 34.68 40.91 -17.87
N ALA A 710 33.77 41.82 -17.51
CA ALA A 710 32.98 42.61 -18.46
C ALA A 710 33.74 43.78 -19.09
N THR A 711 34.90 44.19 -18.56
CA THR A 711 35.69 45.27 -19.16
C THR A 711 36.25 44.86 -20.52
N PRO A 712 35.96 45.61 -21.61
CA PRO A 712 36.34 45.24 -22.97
C PRO A 712 37.85 45.31 -23.19
N ARG A 713 38.57 46.16 -22.45
CA ARG A 713 40.02 46.22 -22.41
C ARG A 713 40.50 46.21 -20.97
N LYS A 714 41.23 45.16 -20.60
CA LYS A 714 41.79 45.02 -19.24
C LYS A 714 42.81 46.11 -18.88
N LEU A 715 43.42 46.74 -19.88
CA LEU A 715 44.30 47.92 -19.68
C LEU A 715 43.55 49.12 -19.09
N ASP A 716 42.24 49.25 -19.27
CA ASP A 716 41.48 50.36 -18.68
C ASP A 716 41.43 50.25 -17.15
N LEU A 717 41.49 49.03 -16.62
CA LEU A 717 41.61 48.77 -15.18
C LEU A 717 42.99 49.20 -14.67
N PHE A 718 44.04 48.95 -15.45
CA PHE A 718 45.39 49.44 -15.16
C PHE A 718 45.44 50.97 -15.14
N ALA A 719 44.75 51.64 -16.08
CA ALA A 719 44.62 53.10 -16.11
C ALA A 719 44.00 53.64 -14.82
N ARG A 720 42.94 52.97 -14.36
CA ARG A 720 42.23 53.33 -13.14
C ARG A 720 43.09 53.17 -11.89
N VAL A 721 43.91 52.11 -11.82
CA VAL A 721 44.87 51.91 -10.71
C VAL A 721 45.89 53.04 -10.66
N LEU A 722 46.46 53.42 -11.82
CA LEU A 722 47.42 54.53 -11.91
C LEU A 722 46.79 55.88 -11.52
N ALA A 723 45.51 56.10 -11.86
CA ALA A 723 44.80 57.32 -11.47
C ALA A 723 44.50 57.39 -9.97
N LEU A 724 44.27 56.24 -9.32
CA LEU A 724 44.01 56.15 -7.87
C LEU A 724 45.28 56.34 -7.03
N HIS A 725 46.43 55.95 -7.57
CA HIS A 725 47.71 55.96 -6.86
C HIS A 725 48.77 56.74 -7.64
N ALA A 726 48.94 58.02 -7.30
CA ALA A 726 49.85 58.94 -8.00
C ALA A 726 51.32 58.46 -8.05
N GLU A 727 51.76 57.64 -7.09
CA GLU A 727 53.15 57.14 -6.98
C GLU A 727 53.34 55.72 -7.54
N ALA A 728 52.28 55.09 -8.05
CA ALA A 728 52.30 53.67 -8.37
C ALA A 728 53.23 53.33 -9.55
N TYR A 729 53.56 54.30 -10.41
CA TYR A 729 54.50 54.10 -11.53
C TYR A 729 55.94 53.78 -11.07
N ARG A 730 56.31 54.09 -9.82
CA ARG A 730 57.64 53.80 -9.26
C ARG A 730 57.78 52.37 -8.75
N ALA A 731 56.66 51.70 -8.47
CA ALA A 731 56.64 50.37 -7.90
C ALA A 731 57.03 49.29 -8.93
N PRO A 732 58.00 48.40 -8.67
CA PRO A 732 58.36 47.34 -9.62
C PRO A 732 57.22 46.33 -9.84
N HIS A 733 56.35 46.15 -8.85
CA HIS A 733 55.21 45.23 -8.91
C HIS A 733 54.07 45.73 -9.82
N ILE A 734 54.02 47.02 -10.17
CA ILE A 734 53.00 47.53 -11.09
C ILE A 734 53.19 47.01 -12.52
N ARG A 735 54.44 46.68 -12.88
CA ARG A 735 54.75 46.08 -14.18
C ARG A 735 54.13 44.68 -14.26
N ALA A 736 54.20 43.91 -13.18
CA ALA A 736 53.57 42.60 -13.12
C ALA A 736 52.03 42.69 -13.21
N LEU A 737 51.41 43.73 -12.63
CA LEU A 737 49.98 44.00 -12.84
C LEU A 737 49.67 44.31 -14.32
N ALA A 738 50.50 45.15 -14.93
CA ALA A 738 50.33 45.55 -16.33
C ALA A 738 50.48 44.37 -17.30
N ASP A 739 51.46 43.51 -17.06
CA ASP A 739 51.69 42.30 -17.85
C ASP A 739 50.52 41.29 -17.67
N ALA A 740 49.84 41.28 -16.51
CA ALA A 740 48.63 40.46 -16.31
C ALA A 740 47.37 41.06 -16.97
N CYS A 741 47.31 42.38 -17.15
CA CYS A 741 46.27 43.08 -17.89
C CYS A 741 46.47 43.03 -19.42
N SER A 742 47.66 42.66 -19.87
CA SER A 742 48.05 42.60 -21.28
C SER A 742 47.47 41.34 -21.93
N GLU A 743 46.70 41.51 -23.01
CA GLU A 743 46.13 40.39 -23.76
C GLU A 743 46.71 40.30 -25.18
N ALA A 744 47.14 41.43 -25.74
CA ALA A 744 47.67 41.53 -27.09
C ALA A 744 49.18 41.85 -27.08
N PRO A 745 49.95 41.36 -28.06
CA PRO A 745 51.40 41.61 -28.16
C PRO A 745 51.79 43.09 -28.34
N GLY A 746 50.82 44.00 -28.58
CA GLY A 746 51.04 45.45 -28.65
C GLY A 746 50.71 46.23 -27.36
N ASP A 747 50.13 45.57 -26.34
CA ASP A 747 49.69 46.21 -25.10
C ASP A 747 50.86 46.71 -24.25
N ASP A 748 52.04 46.11 -24.39
CA ASP A 748 53.27 46.55 -23.74
C ASP A 748 53.63 48.02 -24.00
N VAL A 749 53.36 48.49 -25.22
CA VAL A 749 53.59 49.89 -25.63
C VAL A 749 52.56 50.80 -24.97
N HIS A 750 51.31 50.34 -24.88
CA HIS A 750 50.25 51.06 -24.18
C HIS A 750 50.55 51.16 -22.68
N VAL A 751 51.03 50.09 -22.06
CA VAL A 751 51.46 50.09 -20.65
C VAL A 751 52.58 51.10 -20.40
N CYS A 752 53.64 51.09 -21.20
CA CYS A 752 54.74 52.06 -21.06
C CYS A 752 54.25 53.50 -21.28
N ALA A 753 53.34 53.72 -22.22
CA ALA A 753 52.71 55.01 -22.46
C ALA A 753 51.91 55.50 -21.24
N MET A 754 51.09 54.63 -20.64
CA MET A 754 50.30 54.96 -19.46
C MET A 754 51.17 55.24 -18.23
N LEU A 755 52.28 54.50 -18.06
CA LEU A 755 53.28 54.78 -17.02
C LEU A 755 53.99 56.12 -17.26
N ALA A 756 54.32 56.45 -18.52
CA ALA A 756 54.92 57.74 -18.87
C ALA A 756 53.97 58.91 -18.59
N GLU A 757 52.68 58.75 -18.88
CA GLU A 757 51.64 59.75 -18.57
C GLU A 757 51.42 59.92 -17.06
N ALA A 758 51.38 58.82 -16.29
CA ALA A 758 51.28 58.88 -14.82
C ALA A 758 52.52 59.52 -14.17
N ALA A 759 53.73 59.20 -14.66
CA ALA A 759 54.97 59.84 -14.22
C ALA A 759 55.00 61.33 -14.57
N ALA A 760 54.51 61.71 -15.76
CA ALA A 760 54.39 63.11 -16.15
C ALA A 760 53.39 63.88 -15.28
N ALA A 761 52.25 63.27 -14.94
CA ALA A 761 51.22 63.87 -14.10
C ALA A 761 51.69 64.11 -12.65
N SER A 762 52.57 63.26 -12.12
CA SER A 762 53.23 63.44 -10.81
C SER A 762 54.50 64.29 -10.87
N ASN A 763 54.79 64.89 -12.04
CA ASN A 763 55.96 65.72 -12.31
C ASN A 763 57.32 65.00 -12.19
N ASP A 764 57.35 63.67 -12.28
CA ASP A 764 58.58 62.86 -12.39
C ASP A 764 58.96 62.65 -13.87
N LEU A 765 59.56 63.70 -14.41
CA LEU A 765 59.90 63.79 -15.83
C LEU A 765 61.06 62.85 -16.23
N ARG A 766 61.87 62.40 -15.26
CA ARG A 766 62.95 61.43 -15.52
C ARG A 766 62.39 60.04 -15.77
N ALA A 767 61.50 59.57 -14.88
CA ALA A 767 60.83 58.29 -15.06
C ALA A 767 59.98 58.26 -16.35
N ALA A 768 59.31 59.36 -16.69
CA ALA A 768 58.55 59.47 -17.93
C ALA A 768 59.42 59.35 -19.19
N ARG A 769 60.63 59.94 -19.18
CA ARG A 769 61.60 59.81 -20.27
C ARG A 769 62.07 58.37 -20.43
N ASP A 770 62.43 57.70 -19.33
CA ASP A 770 62.91 56.32 -19.35
C ASP A 770 61.87 55.38 -19.95
N GLN A 771 60.58 55.59 -19.65
CA GLN A 771 59.48 54.84 -20.26
C GLN A 771 59.33 55.15 -21.76
N CYS A 772 59.48 56.39 -22.21
CA CYS A 772 59.50 56.72 -23.64
C CYS A 772 60.68 56.07 -24.39
N GLU A 773 61.86 55.97 -23.77
CA GLU A 773 63.00 55.24 -24.34
C GLU A 773 62.72 53.73 -24.43
N GLN A 774 62.02 53.16 -23.43
CA GLN A 774 61.56 51.76 -23.49
C GLN A 774 60.53 51.53 -24.60
N ILE A 775 59.61 52.46 -24.84
CA ILE A 775 58.68 52.40 -25.98
C ILE A 775 59.47 52.29 -27.28
N VAL A 776 60.39 53.22 -27.53
CA VAL A 776 61.18 53.27 -28.77
C VAL A 776 62.01 52.01 -28.99
N LYS A 777 62.53 51.39 -27.92
CA LYS A 777 63.25 50.11 -27.98
C LYS A 777 62.36 48.92 -28.36
N ARG A 778 61.07 48.94 -28.01
CA ARG A 778 60.10 47.86 -28.27
C ARG A 778 59.32 48.03 -29.59
N MET A 779 59.26 49.23 -30.15
CA MET A 779 58.59 49.48 -31.43
C MET A 779 59.13 48.67 -32.63
N PRO A 780 60.45 48.41 -32.78
CA PRO A 780 61.00 47.65 -33.90
C PRO A 780 60.52 46.19 -33.96
N SER A 781 60.16 45.60 -32.82
CA SER A 781 59.61 44.23 -32.76
C SER A 781 58.14 44.13 -33.17
N LEU A 782 57.45 45.24 -33.42
CA LEU A 782 56.02 45.26 -33.77
C LEU A 782 55.80 45.72 -35.22
N SER A 783 55.04 44.92 -35.99
CA SER A 783 54.64 45.28 -37.35
C SER A 783 53.75 46.54 -37.37
N ARG A 784 54.09 47.51 -38.23
CA ARG A 784 53.38 48.80 -38.34
C ARG A 784 51.97 48.68 -38.92
N THR A 785 51.71 47.66 -39.72
CA THR A 785 50.40 47.43 -40.35
C THR A 785 49.42 46.73 -39.42
N GLU A 786 49.91 45.80 -38.59
CA GLU A 786 49.08 45.01 -37.67
C GLU A 786 48.80 45.75 -36.36
N HIS A 787 49.75 46.56 -35.88
CA HIS A 787 49.66 47.25 -34.58
C HIS A 787 49.57 48.78 -34.71
N ALA A 788 48.77 49.28 -35.66
CA ALA A 788 48.65 50.72 -35.95
C ALA A 788 48.30 51.56 -34.71
N ALA A 789 47.45 51.04 -33.80
CA ALA A 789 47.06 51.70 -32.56
C ALA A 789 48.23 51.91 -31.58
N ALA A 790 49.11 50.91 -31.45
CA ALA A 790 50.31 51.00 -30.60
C ALA A 790 51.31 52.02 -31.15
N TRP A 791 51.50 52.03 -32.47
CA TRP A 791 52.31 53.05 -33.15
C TRP A 791 51.76 54.46 -32.92
N ASP A 792 50.43 54.62 -32.98
CA ASP A 792 49.77 55.90 -32.74
C ASP A 792 49.93 56.42 -31.31
N VAL A 793 49.82 55.55 -30.31
CA VAL A 793 50.05 55.92 -28.90
C VAL A 793 51.52 56.25 -28.64
N ALA A 794 52.45 55.51 -29.25
CA ALA A 794 53.88 55.71 -29.06
C ALA A 794 54.39 57.10 -29.51
N TRP A 795 53.99 57.58 -30.69
CA TRP A 795 54.42 58.92 -31.16
C TRP A 795 53.70 60.05 -30.42
N ARG A 796 52.42 59.86 -30.07
CA ARG A 796 51.62 60.86 -29.35
C ARG A 796 52.15 61.09 -27.94
N THR A 797 52.44 60.02 -27.20
CA THR A 797 53.01 60.11 -25.84
C THR A 797 54.36 60.83 -25.83
N CYS A 798 55.28 60.49 -26.74
CA CYS A 798 56.55 61.20 -26.90
C CYS A 798 56.36 62.69 -27.22
N LEU A 799 55.38 63.03 -28.07
CA LEU A 799 55.07 64.43 -28.42
C LEU A 799 54.42 65.21 -27.26
N GLN A 800 53.48 64.60 -26.53
CA GLN A 800 52.80 65.25 -25.41
C GLN A 800 53.76 65.49 -24.24
N LEU A 801 54.63 64.53 -23.96
CA LEU A 801 55.66 64.68 -22.93
C LEU A 801 56.63 65.83 -23.25
N ALA A 802 57.07 65.94 -24.50
CA ALA A 802 57.94 67.03 -24.94
C ALA A 802 57.29 68.44 -24.86
N LYS A 803 55.95 68.50 -24.86
CA LYS A 803 55.17 69.74 -24.72
C LYS A 803 54.88 70.13 -23.27
N HIS A 804 55.24 69.28 -22.29
CA HIS A 804 54.95 69.56 -20.88
C HIS A 804 55.63 70.87 -20.41
N PRO A 805 54.90 71.83 -19.81
CA PRO A 805 55.42 73.17 -19.52
C PRO A 805 56.48 73.19 -18.40
N GLN A 806 56.46 72.20 -17.51
CA GLN A 806 57.35 72.11 -16.35
C GLN A 806 58.69 71.40 -16.64
N TRP A 807 59.01 71.13 -17.91
CA TRP A 807 60.22 70.37 -18.28
C TRP A 807 61.50 71.22 -18.23
N PRO A 808 62.45 70.93 -17.33
CA PRO A 808 63.58 71.81 -17.04
C PRO A 808 64.70 71.76 -18.09
N GLU A 809 64.91 70.61 -18.72
CA GLU A 809 66.03 70.41 -19.66
C GLU A 809 65.61 70.51 -21.14
N PRO A 810 66.14 71.46 -21.93
CA PRO A 810 65.82 71.58 -23.34
C PRO A 810 66.44 70.45 -24.20
N ARG A 811 67.58 69.88 -23.76
CA ARG A 811 68.27 68.79 -24.48
C ARG A 811 67.46 67.50 -24.48
N SER A 812 66.94 67.08 -23.33
CA SER A 812 66.10 65.88 -23.22
C SER A 812 64.76 66.03 -23.96
N ARG A 813 64.20 67.25 -24.08
CA ARG A 813 63.02 67.52 -24.92
C ARG A 813 63.30 67.34 -26.41
N ALA A 814 64.46 67.77 -26.89
CA ALA A 814 64.85 67.58 -28.28
C ALA A 814 64.96 66.08 -28.64
N VAL A 815 65.45 65.27 -27.71
CA VAL A 815 65.56 63.80 -27.85
C VAL A 815 64.18 63.16 -27.95
N LEU A 816 63.25 63.52 -27.06
CA LEU A 816 61.87 63.03 -27.09
C LEU A 816 61.12 63.44 -28.37
N LEU A 817 61.34 64.65 -28.88
CA LEU A 817 60.82 65.06 -30.19
C LEU A 817 61.46 64.30 -31.35
N GLY A 818 62.75 63.97 -31.25
CA GLY A 818 63.44 63.08 -32.19
C GLY A 818 62.82 61.69 -32.22
N HIS A 819 62.50 61.13 -31.05
CA HIS A 819 61.76 59.87 -30.93
C HIS A 819 60.34 59.97 -31.50
N ALA A 820 59.63 61.08 -31.26
CA ALA A 820 58.31 61.32 -31.85
C ALA A 820 58.36 61.38 -33.40
N LEU A 821 59.36 62.04 -34.00
CA LEU A 821 59.58 62.06 -35.45
C LEU A 821 59.91 60.67 -36.02
N ALA A 822 60.65 59.87 -35.26
CA ALA A 822 60.99 58.50 -35.62
C ALA A 822 59.74 57.60 -35.72
N LEU A 823 58.72 57.85 -34.89
CA LEU A 823 57.54 57.02 -34.77
C LEU A 823 56.33 57.57 -35.56
N ALA A 824 56.21 58.89 -35.73
CA ALA A 824 55.01 59.56 -36.26
C ALA A 824 54.61 59.16 -37.70
N PRO A 825 53.30 59.06 -38.02
CA PRO A 825 52.81 58.93 -39.39
C PRO A 825 53.20 60.15 -40.23
N PRO A 826 53.36 60.01 -41.56
CA PRO A 826 53.77 61.11 -42.44
C PRO A 826 52.85 62.34 -42.35
N ALA A 827 51.56 62.15 -42.05
CA ALA A 827 50.59 63.23 -41.88
C ALA A 827 50.84 64.14 -40.65
N TYR A 828 51.47 63.63 -39.59
CA TYR A 828 51.68 64.36 -38.33
C TYR A 828 53.14 64.83 -38.11
N ILE A 829 54.00 64.64 -39.10
CA ILE A 829 55.38 65.17 -39.05
C ILE A 829 55.41 66.71 -38.96
N PRO A 830 54.57 67.46 -39.70
CA PRO A 830 54.58 68.92 -39.61
C PRO A 830 54.28 69.46 -38.21
N THR A 831 53.35 68.83 -37.48
CA THR A 831 52.99 69.23 -36.10
C THR A 831 54.09 68.93 -35.09
N VAL A 832 54.87 67.87 -35.29
CA VAL A 832 56.05 67.57 -34.46
C VAL A 832 57.20 68.55 -34.78
N LEU A 833 57.41 68.89 -36.06
CA LEU A 833 58.41 69.88 -36.47
C LEU A 833 58.10 71.29 -35.95
N GLN A 834 56.82 71.68 -35.91
CA GLN A 834 56.40 72.94 -35.29
C GLN A 834 56.73 72.99 -33.78
N ALA A 835 56.52 71.89 -33.07
CA ALA A 835 56.91 71.78 -31.66
C ALA A 835 58.43 71.83 -31.46
N LEU A 836 59.20 71.28 -32.41
CA LEU A 836 60.67 71.36 -32.42
C LEU A 836 61.19 72.79 -32.64
N THR A 837 60.54 73.56 -33.52
CA THR A 837 60.91 74.97 -33.78
C THR A 837 60.56 75.93 -32.63
N ALA A 838 59.67 75.53 -31.72
CA ALA A 838 59.27 76.33 -30.57
C ALA A 838 60.24 76.21 -29.37
N LEU A 839 61.22 75.30 -29.41
CA LEU A 839 62.26 75.20 -28.38
C LEU A 839 63.28 76.35 -28.54
N PRO A 840 63.74 76.97 -27.44
CA PRO A 840 64.75 78.02 -27.51
C PRO A 840 66.04 77.45 -28.14
N PRO A 841 66.61 78.12 -29.17
CA PRO A 841 67.84 77.68 -29.80
C PRO A 841 69.00 77.95 -28.85
N HIS A 842 69.40 76.97 -28.05
CA HIS A 842 70.62 77.09 -27.24
C HIS A 842 71.69 76.08 -27.61
N THR A 843 72.71 76.71 -28.22
CA THR A 843 74.13 76.36 -28.33
C THR A 843 74.42 75.01 -28.96
N ALA A 844 74.23 74.97 -30.27
CA ALA A 844 75.13 74.22 -31.13
C ALA A 844 76.56 74.76 -30.95
N ALA A 845 77.47 73.92 -30.47
CA ALA A 845 78.90 74.09 -30.70
C ALA A 845 79.19 73.82 -32.20
N PRO A 846 80.32 74.32 -32.74
CA PRO A 846 80.40 74.84 -34.09
C PRO A 846 80.41 73.74 -35.17
N LEU A 847 79.54 73.90 -36.18
CA LEU A 847 79.66 73.19 -37.46
C LEU A 847 80.74 73.86 -38.32
N PRO A 848 81.77 73.14 -38.83
CA PRO A 848 82.52 73.57 -40.00
C PRO A 848 81.72 73.25 -41.29
N PRO A 849 82.04 73.91 -42.42
CA PRO A 849 81.08 74.15 -43.48
C PRO A 849 81.06 73.01 -44.51
N ARG A 850 79.87 72.61 -44.96
CA ARG A 850 79.73 72.07 -46.33
C ARG A 850 78.53 72.69 -47.04
N ARG A 851 78.88 73.42 -48.10
CA ARG A 851 78.01 74.05 -49.09
C ARG A 851 77.53 72.99 -50.08
N ALA A 852 76.22 72.84 -50.15
CA ALA A 852 75.36 72.45 -51.27
C ALA A 852 74.06 71.95 -50.62
N GLU A 853 72.90 72.17 -51.23
CA GLU A 853 71.55 71.82 -50.71
C GLU A 853 70.82 72.88 -49.87
N ARG A 854 71.28 74.15 -49.85
CA ARG A 854 70.43 75.29 -49.41
C ARG A 854 69.48 75.83 -50.49
N HIS A 855 69.53 75.32 -51.72
CA HIS A 855 68.77 75.90 -52.85
C HIS A 855 67.39 75.29 -53.11
N THR A 856 67.00 74.20 -52.44
CA THR A 856 65.69 73.54 -52.67
C THR A 856 64.65 73.90 -51.60
N LEU A 857 65.06 74.10 -50.34
CA LEU A 857 64.15 74.45 -49.23
C LEU A 857 63.73 75.92 -49.19
N ALA A 858 64.59 76.84 -49.65
CA ALA A 858 64.30 78.27 -49.70
C ALA A 858 63.28 78.65 -50.80
N ARG A 859 63.06 77.79 -51.81
CA ARG A 859 62.05 78.01 -52.87
C ARG A 859 60.65 77.55 -52.50
N LEU A 860 60.51 76.66 -51.51
CA LEU A 860 59.21 76.12 -51.07
C LEU A 860 58.50 76.99 -50.02
N LEU A 861 59.22 77.92 -49.38
CA LEU A 861 58.72 78.70 -48.24
C LEU A 861 58.43 80.18 -48.55
N SER A 862 58.58 80.64 -49.79
CA SER A 862 58.31 82.04 -50.16
C SER A 862 57.48 82.18 -51.43
N ARG A 863 56.16 82.22 -51.30
CA ARG A 863 55.30 82.99 -52.22
C ARG A 863 54.01 83.43 -51.51
N THR A 864 53.94 84.71 -51.17
CA THR A 864 52.76 85.44 -50.74
C THR A 864 51.94 85.92 -51.96
N PRO A 865 50.62 86.17 -51.81
CA PRO A 865 49.70 86.33 -52.94
C PRO A 865 49.42 87.81 -53.27
N ALA A 866 49.22 88.14 -54.55
CA ALA A 866 48.59 89.40 -54.97
C ALA A 866 47.76 89.21 -56.26
N THR A 867 46.44 89.46 -56.11
CA THR A 867 45.45 90.07 -57.04
C THR A 867 45.57 89.74 -58.53
N SER A 868 44.60 89.14 -59.24
CA SER A 868 43.18 89.55 -59.36
C SER A 868 42.31 88.47 -60.06
N THR A 869 41.02 88.47 -59.71
CA THR A 869 39.82 87.98 -60.45
C THR A 869 39.68 86.48 -60.79
N THR A 870 38.69 85.85 -60.13
CA THR A 870 38.18 84.46 -60.16
C THR A 870 37.46 84.05 -61.47
N PRO A 871 36.97 82.78 -61.63
CA PRO A 871 37.17 81.55 -60.84
C PRO A 871 37.56 80.30 -61.67
N GLN A 872 38.12 79.26 -61.03
CA GLN A 872 37.52 77.90 -60.96
C GLN A 872 38.54 76.84 -60.50
N HIS A 873 38.05 76.04 -59.56
CA HIS A 873 38.55 74.78 -59.04
C HIS A 873 39.38 73.93 -60.01
N ARG A 874 40.69 73.78 -59.73
CA ARG A 874 41.49 72.58 -60.11
C ARG A 874 42.90 72.52 -59.52
N THR A 875 43.37 73.56 -58.82
CA THR A 875 44.73 73.59 -58.25
C THR A 875 44.84 73.06 -56.82
N ALA A 876 43.75 73.00 -56.05
CA ALA A 876 43.78 72.50 -54.66
C ALA A 876 44.03 70.98 -54.54
N GLN A 877 43.60 70.18 -55.53
CA GLN A 877 43.77 68.71 -55.51
C GLN A 877 45.20 68.24 -55.85
N LEU A 878 46.01 69.09 -56.49
CA LEU A 878 47.40 68.76 -56.83
C LEU A 878 48.37 68.98 -55.66
N PHE A 879 48.07 69.89 -54.74
CA PHE A 879 48.91 70.11 -53.57
C PHE A 879 48.73 69.04 -52.49
N ASP A 880 47.50 68.53 -52.30
CA ASP A 880 47.24 67.40 -51.40
C ASP A 880 47.86 66.08 -51.90
N SER A 881 47.87 65.86 -53.23
CA SER A 881 48.44 64.63 -53.81
C SER A 881 49.97 64.60 -53.80
N VAL A 882 50.63 65.74 -54.02
CA VAL A 882 52.11 65.86 -53.98
C VAL A 882 52.64 65.84 -52.54
N ALA A 883 51.90 66.42 -51.58
CA ALA A 883 52.23 66.31 -50.16
C ALA A 883 52.15 64.85 -49.67
N ALA A 884 51.14 64.09 -50.11
CA ALA A 884 51.00 62.68 -49.76
C ALA A 884 52.10 61.78 -50.37
N HIS A 885 52.56 62.08 -51.60
CA HIS A 885 53.55 61.24 -52.31
C HIS A 885 55.00 61.44 -51.82
N HIS A 886 55.38 62.64 -51.38
CA HIS A 886 56.76 62.92 -50.92
C HIS A 886 56.94 62.94 -49.39
N ALA A 887 55.86 63.06 -48.62
CA ALA A 887 55.92 62.94 -47.15
C ALA A 887 56.57 61.63 -46.64
N PRO A 888 56.34 60.42 -47.20
CA PRO A 888 56.98 59.21 -46.71
C PRO A 888 58.49 59.13 -47.02
N GLN A 889 58.96 59.89 -48.01
CA GLN A 889 60.36 59.94 -48.44
C GLN A 889 61.13 61.02 -47.63
N ALA A 890 60.50 62.18 -47.39
CA ALA A 890 61.01 63.18 -46.45
C ALA A 890 61.01 62.69 -45.00
N ALA A 891 60.00 61.92 -44.59
CA ALA A 891 59.97 61.22 -43.30
C ALA A 891 61.12 60.23 -43.17
N ARG A 892 61.39 59.43 -44.22
CA ARG A 892 62.52 58.48 -44.24
C ARG A 892 63.87 59.17 -44.11
N VAL A 893 64.05 60.31 -44.79
CA VAL A 893 65.29 61.11 -44.74
C VAL A 893 65.45 61.84 -43.40
N ALA A 894 64.37 62.36 -42.81
CA ALA A 894 64.40 62.92 -41.45
C ALA A 894 64.72 61.82 -40.41
N ARG A 895 64.13 60.62 -40.56
CA ARG A 895 64.39 59.47 -39.68
C ARG A 895 65.82 58.93 -39.80
N SER A 896 66.39 58.88 -41.00
CA SER A 896 67.81 58.50 -41.17
C SER A 896 68.72 59.56 -40.55
N LEU A 897 68.44 60.86 -40.75
CA LEU A 897 69.21 61.95 -40.14
C LEU A 897 69.18 61.90 -38.60
N PHE A 898 68.04 61.62 -37.98
CA PHE A 898 67.92 61.57 -36.51
C PHE A 898 68.35 60.24 -35.87
N SER A 899 68.23 59.10 -36.57
CA SER A 899 68.80 57.83 -36.09
C SER A 899 70.33 57.84 -36.08
N HIS A 900 70.96 58.54 -37.04
CA HIS A 900 72.40 58.79 -37.02
C HIS A 900 72.83 59.78 -35.91
N LEU A 901 71.96 60.69 -35.47
CA LEU A 901 72.21 61.58 -34.32
C LEU A 901 72.12 60.85 -32.97
N GLY A 902 71.30 59.80 -32.84
CA GLY A 902 71.15 59.02 -31.61
C GLY A 902 72.36 58.14 -31.25
N GLY A 903 73.16 57.70 -32.24
CA GLY A 903 74.34 56.87 -32.01
C GLY A 903 75.63 57.63 -31.69
N GLY A 904 75.72 58.91 -32.06
CA GLY A 904 76.97 59.67 -32.00
C GLY A 904 77.09 60.69 -30.87
N TRP A 905 76.01 61.00 -30.15
CA TRP A 905 76.00 62.07 -29.14
C TRP A 905 75.97 61.57 -27.68
N TRP A 906 75.82 60.25 -27.44
CA TRP A 906 75.61 59.67 -26.10
C TRP A 906 76.80 58.84 -25.58
N SER A 907 78.01 59.13 -26.07
CA SER A 907 79.24 58.47 -25.65
C SER A 907 80.33 59.51 -25.38
N GLU A 908 80.12 60.35 -24.37
CA GLU A 908 81.22 61.10 -23.75
C GLU A 908 80.81 61.61 -22.36
N GLU A 909 80.52 60.69 -21.43
CA GLU A 909 80.65 60.96 -20.00
C GLU A 909 80.80 59.66 -19.19
N ARG A 910 81.90 58.93 -19.44
CA ARG A 910 82.61 58.13 -18.44
C ARG A 910 84.09 58.11 -18.75
N ALA A 911 84.78 59.14 -18.27
CA ALA A 911 86.20 59.06 -17.96
C ALA A 911 86.46 59.98 -16.76
N ALA A 912 86.23 59.45 -15.55
CA ALA A 912 87.00 59.87 -14.39
C ALA A 912 88.22 58.94 -14.30
N PRO A 913 89.44 59.47 -14.10
CA PRO A 913 90.50 58.70 -13.47
C PRO A 913 90.21 58.59 -11.96
N SER A 914 90.58 57.43 -11.38
CA SER A 914 90.46 56.97 -9.97
C SER A 914 89.06 56.75 -9.42
#